data_AF-A0A0X3Q4M1-F1
#
_entry.id   AF-A0A0X3Q4M1-F1
#
_cell.length_a   1.000
_cell.length_b   1.000
_cell.length_c   1.000
_cell.angle_alpha   90.00
_cell.angle_beta   90.00
_cell.angle_gamma   90.00
#
_symmetry.space_group_name_H-M   'P 1'
#
loop_
_entity.id
_entity.type
_entity.pdbx_description
1 polymer ?
#
loop_
_entity_poly.entity_id
_entity_poly.type
_entity_poly.pdbx_seq_one_letter_code
_entity_poly.pdbx_strand_id
1 'polypeptide(L)'
;AISEVKKAVEDMHDMESETTEAIQRSAKALGSLSDTHFEMAFNPDVYQSSITFAKSEEAAVKKDEKLVCEVCEFLVLTQIPTFIQDCLAFTVMPQDGRALVETLHQRGINVRYLNRVIEALADKENLAYLHRLAVTEVLIRSTKHIFKTYAQEVDPMFLSAAVAHFLNCFLTTCPNLSPLAGIDEQVQKLKNKKGKKRGGKQARECSEDMSWANETSVSVWSRLNKEVKDYYHIDLELTNIDDFCQKHRVSRTQILRSFCHSVGIQLTLREYSLQPPNGAKHHQRSVFTLEDITMLFPLVKHLHPPATDAYTFFNTGQARISAGYLQEGFELISEALNLLNTVYGPLHPDIGACNRLLARLSYVLGEHEAALLFQQRATMISERVHGIDSPSTAAEYIHMALYCFACGHIHPAFQLLYRARYLALLCHGEDHPEIAQIDVNISLMLHAVEQFDTAVVFLENALRLSKIFYGPKSLKVAFNCHLLSQTHAYRGDFRSALDFEKQRYSIYKERFSDDSDYTRDSDECLRTLTTQAVSMARRFQQSGAAVAAAVVTNGGGSSTGSTASKQNSFLAVASAARRPGAENPLAATAGSTPTAAFQRPSFVTILDTLNRVNGIFYLQLSHSSSVKKESGSTSSVQITPYVDGDEPQPTTTPMTAAIVAS
;
A
#
# COMPACT_ATOMS: atom_id res chain seq x y z
N ALA A 1 -27.00 -20.11 -16.73
CA ALA A 1 -27.71 -19.27 -15.74
C ALA A 1 -26.86 -18.08 -15.30
N ILE A 2 -26.02 -18.16 -14.25
CA ILE A 2 -25.30 -16.99 -13.68
C ILE A 2 -24.36 -16.30 -14.69
N SER A 3 -23.64 -17.05 -15.54
CA SER A 3 -22.79 -16.45 -16.58
C SER A 3 -23.59 -15.78 -17.70
N GLU A 4 -24.81 -16.25 -17.98
CA GLU A 4 -25.72 -15.64 -18.97
C GLU A 4 -26.32 -14.35 -18.40
N VAL A 5 -26.56 -14.28 -17.08
CA VAL A 5 -26.94 -13.04 -16.39
C VAL A 5 -25.80 -12.03 -16.44
N LYS A 6 -24.56 -12.44 -16.13
CA LYS A 6 -23.40 -11.55 -16.18
C LYS A 6 -23.18 -10.98 -17.59
N LYS A 7 -23.29 -11.83 -18.61
CA LYS A 7 -23.18 -11.42 -20.02
C LYS A 7 -24.31 -10.48 -20.45
N ALA A 8 -25.55 -10.75 -20.02
CA ALA A 8 -26.69 -9.86 -20.27
C ALA A 8 -26.57 -8.51 -19.55
N VAL A 9 -25.83 -8.45 -18.44
CA VAL A 9 -25.53 -7.21 -17.69
C VAL A 9 -24.34 -6.45 -18.29
N GLU A 10 -23.34 -7.16 -18.84
CA GLU A 10 -22.18 -6.58 -19.51
C GLU A 10 -22.53 -6.02 -20.92
N ASP A 11 -23.51 -6.60 -21.62
CA ASP A 11 -23.99 -6.14 -22.94
C ASP A 11 -24.93 -4.90 -22.86
N MET A 12 -25.06 -4.24 -21.70
CA MET A 12 -25.98 -3.12 -21.45
C MET A 12 -25.46 -1.77 -21.98
N HIS A 13 -25.59 -1.54 -23.29
CA HIS A 13 -25.79 -0.20 -23.85
C HIS A 13 -27.13 -0.17 -24.58
N ASP A 14 -28.02 0.71 -24.10
CA ASP A 14 -29.34 1.05 -24.62
C ASP A 14 -30.52 0.11 -24.30
N MET A 15 -31.61 0.72 -23.81
CA MET A 15 -33.00 0.22 -23.62
C MET A 15 -33.39 -0.38 -22.25
N GLU A 16 -33.81 0.49 -21.31
CA GLU A 16 -34.36 0.14 -19.97
C GLU A 16 -35.47 -0.93 -19.99
N SER A 17 -36.25 -1.05 -21.07
CA SER A 17 -37.32 -2.06 -21.20
C SER A 17 -36.79 -3.50 -21.33
N GLU A 18 -35.71 -3.73 -22.07
CA GLU A 18 -35.16 -5.08 -22.26
C GLU A 18 -34.42 -5.55 -21.00
N THR A 19 -33.89 -4.61 -20.22
CA THR A 19 -33.17 -4.89 -18.97
C THR A 19 -34.10 -5.44 -17.89
N THR A 20 -35.30 -4.91 -17.75
CA THR A 20 -36.27 -5.38 -16.73
C THR A 20 -36.79 -6.78 -17.02
N GLU A 21 -37.02 -7.12 -18.29
CA GLU A 21 -37.42 -8.47 -18.69
C GLU A 21 -36.29 -9.49 -18.57
N ALA A 22 -35.06 -9.10 -18.89
CA ALA A 22 -33.87 -9.94 -18.70
C ALA A 22 -33.63 -10.24 -17.22
N ILE A 23 -33.78 -9.23 -16.35
CA ILE A 23 -33.70 -9.37 -14.89
C ILE A 23 -34.81 -10.29 -14.39
N GLN A 24 -36.06 -10.13 -14.85
CA GLN A 24 -37.18 -11.01 -14.48
C GLN A 24 -36.99 -12.47 -14.90
N ARG A 25 -36.51 -12.71 -16.13
CA ARG A 25 -36.21 -14.07 -16.62
C ARG A 25 -35.11 -14.73 -15.80
N SER A 26 -34.08 -13.96 -15.47
CA SER A 26 -32.95 -14.41 -14.66
C SER A 26 -33.36 -14.68 -13.20
N ALA A 27 -34.16 -13.79 -12.62
CA ALA A 27 -34.75 -13.91 -11.29
C ALA A 27 -35.60 -15.18 -11.17
N LYS A 28 -36.46 -15.47 -12.16
CA LYS A 28 -37.24 -16.72 -12.22
C LYS A 28 -36.36 -17.97 -12.35
N ALA A 29 -35.34 -17.93 -13.21
CA ALA A 29 -34.44 -19.07 -13.41
C ALA A 29 -33.69 -19.45 -12.13
N LEU A 30 -33.28 -18.45 -11.35
CA LEU A 30 -32.50 -18.61 -10.11
C LEU A 30 -33.36 -18.77 -8.85
N GLY A 31 -34.68 -18.62 -8.96
CA GLY A 31 -35.59 -18.70 -7.81
C GLY A 31 -35.48 -17.50 -6.87
N SER A 32 -35.24 -16.30 -7.40
CA SER A 32 -35.25 -15.03 -6.67
C SER A 32 -36.59 -14.82 -5.96
N LEU A 33 -36.54 -14.25 -4.75
CA LEU A 33 -37.74 -13.89 -3.97
C LEU A 33 -38.50 -12.70 -4.57
N SER A 34 -37.79 -11.88 -5.35
CA SER A 34 -38.33 -10.70 -6.01
C SER A 34 -38.22 -10.80 -7.53
N ASP A 35 -39.27 -10.34 -8.21
CA ASP A 35 -39.35 -10.22 -9.67
C ASP A 35 -38.74 -8.90 -10.17
N THR A 36 -38.53 -7.90 -9.30
CA THR A 36 -38.07 -6.56 -9.69
C THR A 36 -36.58 -6.33 -9.44
N HIS A 37 -36.00 -7.07 -8.50
CA HIS A 37 -34.60 -6.99 -8.13
C HIS A 37 -34.09 -8.38 -7.75
N PHE A 38 -32.78 -8.58 -7.85
CA PHE A 38 -32.15 -9.86 -7.58
C PHE A 38 -32.04 -10.10 -6.08
N GLU A 39 -32.84 -11.02 -5.53
CA GLU A 39 -32.84 -11.38 -4.12
C GLU A 39 -32.77 -12.90 -3.97
N MET A 40 -31.55 -13.43 -3.77
CA MET A 40 -31.33 -14.85 -3.49
C MET A 40 -31.23 -15.09 -1.99
N ALA A 41 -32.13 -15.91 -1.45
CA ALA A 41 -32.00 -16.49 -0.12
C ALA A 41 -31.57 -17.95 -0.27
N PHE A 42 -30.42 -18.30 0.31
CA PHE A 42 -29.97 -19.69 0.36
C PHE A 42 -30.54 -20.35 1.60
N ASN A 43 -30.95 -21.60 1.47
CA ASN A 43 -31.25 -22.43 2.61
C ASN A 43 -29.91 -22.91 3.24
N PRO A 44 -29.54 -22.43 4.44
CA PRO A 44 -28.25 -22.74 5.06
C PRO A 44 -28.16 -24.21 5.52
N ASP A 45 -29.31 -24.86 5.68
CA ASP A 45 -29.42 -26.18 6.30
C ASP A 45 -29.23 -27.34 5.30
N VAL A 46 -29.18 -27.03 4.00
CA VAL A 46 -29.20 -28.02 2.91
C VAL A 46 -28.09 -29.06 3.01
N TYR A 47 -26.87 -28.64 3.37
CA TYR A 47 -25.73 -29.52 3.55
C TYR A 47 -25.45 -29.89 5.02
N GLN A 48 -26.36 -29.53 5.93
CA GLN A 48 -26.17 -29.78 7.34
C GLN A 48 -26.56 -31.21 7.71
N SER A 49 -25.57 -32.03 8.08
CA SER A 49 -25.75 -33.46 8.35
C SER A 49 -26.70 -33.79 9.51
N SER A 50 -27.04 -32.81 10.36
CA SER A 50 -27.93 -32.98 11.51
C SER A 50 -29.41 -32.73 11.21
N ILE A 51 -29.75 -32.25 10.01
CA ILE A 51 -31.10 -31.81 9.66
C ILE A 51 -31.73 -32.82 8.70
N THR A 52 -33.00 -33.18 8.96
CA THR A 52 -33.79 -34.06 8.10
C THR A 52 -35.00 -33.33 7.56
N PHE A 53 -35.07 -33.19 6.24
CA PHE A 53 -36.17 -32.51 5.56
C PHE A 53 -37.39 -33.42 5.36
N ALA A 54 -38.57 -32.81 5.27
CA ALA A 54 -39.80 -33.54 4.97
C ALA A 54 -39.79 -34.07 3.53
N LYS A 55 -40.39 -35.24 3.30
CA LYS A 55 -40.49 -35.84 1.95
C LYS A 55 -41.22 -34.95 0.93
N SER A 56 -42.10 -34.07 1.39
CA SER A 56 -42.80 -33.08 0.54
C SER A 56 -41.86 -32.00 -0.01
N GLU A 57 -40.72 -31.75 0.64
CA GLU A 57 -39.79 -30.67 0.33
C GLU A 57 -38.56 -31.16 -0.45
N GLU A 58 -38.47 -32.47 -0.73
CA GLU A 58 -37.29 -33.09 -1.36
C GLU A 58 -36.92 -32.44 -2.71
N ALA A 59 -37.91 -32.01 -3.49
CA ALA A 59 -37.67 -31.33 -4.77
C ALA A 59 -37.12 -29.91 -4.60
N ALA A 60 -37.55 -29.19 -3.55
CA ALA A 60 -37.05 -27.85 -3.23
C ALA A 60 -35.62 -27.93 -2.68
N VAL A 61 -35.35 -28.85 -1.76
CA VAL A 61 -34.01 -29.09 -1.21
C VAL A 61 -33.01 -29.44 -2.31
N LYS A 62 -33.37 -30.32 -3.25
CA LYS A 62 -32.51 -30.64 -4.41
C LYS A 62 -32.23 -29.45 -5.33
N LYS A 63 -33.17 -28.49 -5.42
CA LYS A 63 -32.95 -27.25 -6.18
C LYS A 63 -31.96 -26.36 -5.43
N ASP A 64 -32.13 -26.21 -4.12
CA ASP A 64 -31.25 -25.41 -3.29
C ASP A 64 -29.82 -26.01 -3.23
N GLU A 65 -29.68 -27.34 -3.18
CA GLU A 65 -28.40 -28.06 -3.26
C GLU A 65 -27.62 -27.67 -4.53
N LYS A 66 -28.31 -27.65 -5.67
CA LYS A 66 -27.73 -27.28 -6.96
C LYS A 66 -27.35 -25.81 -7.00
N LEU A 67 -28.22 -24.92 -6.52
CA LEU A 67 -27.95 -23.48 -6.47
C LEU A 67 -26.71 -23.17 -5.61
N VAL A 68 -26.59 -23.80 -4.43
CA VAL A 68 -25.40 -23.66 -3.58
C VAL A 68 -24.14 -24.14 -4.31
N CYS A 69 -24.20 -25.30 -4.99
CA CYS A 69 -23.08 -25.79 -5.80
C CYS A 69 -22.70 -24.83 -6.94
N GLU A 70 -23.66 -24.33 -7.70
CA GLU A 70 -23.43 -23.39 -8.80
C GLU A 70 -22.80 -22.08 -8.32
N VAL A 71 -23.23 -21.58 -7.16
CA VAL A 71 -22.65 -20.36 -6.55
C VAL A 71 -21.23 -20.62 -6.02
N CYS A 72 -21.00 -21.76 -5.37
CA CYS A 72 -19.65 -22.17 -4.97
C CYS A 72 -18.71 -22.30 -6.18
N GLU A 73 -19.19 -22.89 -7.27
CA GLU A 73 -18.45 -23.02 -8.52
C GLU A 73 -18.14 -21.64 -9.11
N PHE A 74 -19.12 -20.74 -9.17
CA PHE A 74 -18.91 -19.36 -9.62
C PHE A 74 -17.89 -18.60 -8.77
N LEU A 75 -17.96 -18.73 -7.43
CA LEU A 75 -17.01 -18.08 -6.53
C LEU A 75 -15.58 -18.57 -6.76
N VAL A 76 -15.38 -19.89 -6.85
CA VAL A 76 -14.05 -20.50 -6.96
C VAL A 76 -13.47 -20.38 -8.37
N LEU A 77 -14.28 -20.59 -9.41
CA LEU A 77 -13.80 -20.64 -10.81
C LEU A 77 -13.86 -19.28 -11.51
N THR A 78 -14.68 -18.35 -11.03
CA THR A 78 -14.84 -17.02 -11.67
C THR A 78 -14.40 -15.90 -10.73
N GLN A 79 -15.05 -15.69 -9.58
CA GLN A 79 -14.81 -14.50 -8.75
C GLN A 79 -13.39 -14.42 -8.16
N ILE A 80 -12.88 -15.52 -7.59
CA ILE A 80 -11.51 -15.54 -7.06
C ILE A 80 -10.49 -15.29 -8.18
N PRO A 81 -10.51 -16.01 -9.33
CA PRO A 81 -9.63 -15.70 -10.45
C PRO A 81 -9.73 -14.25 -10.95
N THR A 82 -10.94 -13.69 -11.06
CA THR A 82 -11.15 -12.28 -11.44
C THR A 82 -10.51 -11.34 -10.41
N PHE A 83 -10.70 -11.59 -9.11
CA PHE A 83 -10.04 -10.83 -8.06
C PHE A 83 -8.50 -10.86 -8.20
N ILE A 84 -7.92 -12.02 -8.51
CA ILE A 84 -6.46 -12.10 -8.72
C ILE A 84 -6.04 -11.41 -10.02
N GLN A 85 -6.84 -11.46 -11.08
CA GLN A 85 -6.59 -10.72 -12.31
C GLN A 85 -6.61 -9.21 -12.08
N ASP A 86 -7.58 -8.71 -11.32
CA ASP A 86 -7.66 -7.30 -10.91
C ASP A 86 -6.41 -6.87 -10.11
N CYS A 87 -5.94 -7.73 -9.20
CA CYS A 87 -4.71 -7.49 -8.46
C CYS A 87 -3.47 -7.50 -9.37
N LEU A 88 -3.41 -8.39 -10.36
CA LEU A 88 -2.34 -8.41 -11.38
C LEU A 88 -2.38 -7.18 -12.29
N ALA A 89 -3.57 -6.67 -12.57
CA ALA A 89 -3.79 -5.43 -13.30
C ALA A 89 -3.52 -4.18 -12.42
N PHE A 90 -3.28 -4.36 -11.12
CA PHE A 90 -3.13 -3.30 -10.12
C PHE A 90 -4.33 -2.34 -10.03
N THR A 91 -5.51 -2.78 -10.48
CA THR A 91 -6.76 -2.04 -10.27
C THR A 91 -7.17 -2.08 -8.80
N VAL A 92 -6.82 -3.18 -8.13
CA VAL A 92 -7.06 -3.39 -6.71
C VAL A 92 -5.76 -3.80 -6.02
N MET A 93 -5.37 -3.02 -5.01
CA MET A 93 -4.14 -3.23 -4.26
C MET A 93 -4.43 -3.12 -2.76
N PRO A 94 -4.78 -4.23 -2.09
CA PRO A 94 -4.99 -4.22 -0.65
C PRO A 94 -3.70 -3.91 0.10
N GLN A 95 -3.73 -2.88 0.96
CA GLN A 95 -2.55 -2.41 1.70
C GLN A 95 -2.34 -3.15 3.02
N ASP A 96 -3.43 -3.61 3.64
CA ASP A 96 -3.43 -4.34 4.90
C ASP A 96 -4.54 -5.40 4.95
N GLY A 97 -4.58 -6.17 6.04
CA GLY A 97 -5.52 -7.28 6.20
C GLY A 97 -6.97 -6.82 6.20
N ARG A 98 -7.24 -5.62 6.74
CA ARG A 98 -8.58 -5.02 6.74
C ARG A 98 -9.02 -4.67 5.32
N ALA A 99 -8.18 -3.96 4.56
CA ALA A 99 -8.44 -3.64 3.16
C ALA A 99 -8.63 -4.90 2.31
N LEU A 100 -7.85 -5.96 2.56
CA LEU A 100 -8.01 -7.25 1.89
C LEU A 100 -9.39 -7.85 2.16
N VAL A 101 -9.80 -7.92 3.44
CA VAL A 101 -11.11 -8.48 3.82
C VAL A 101 -12.27 -7.65 3.26
N GLU A 102 -12.19 -6.32 3.34
CA GLU A 102 -13.20 -5.43 2.77
C GLU A 102 -13.33 -5.62 1.26
N THR A 103 -12.20 -5.74 0.55
CA THR A 103 -12.13 -5.97 -0.89
C THR A 103 -12.70 -7.34 -1.30
N LEU A 104 -12.44 -8.38 -0.51
CA LEU A 104 -13.03 -9.71 -0.72
C LEU A 104 -14.55 -9.67 -0.53
N HIS A 105 -15.01 -9.04 0.55
CA HIS A 105 -16.45 -8.91 0.82
C HIS A 105 -17.19 -8.08 -0.23
N GLN A 106 -16.57 -7.02 -0.76
CA GLN A 106 -17.14 -6.23 -1.87
C GLN A 106 -17.39 -7.08 -3.12
N ARG A 107 -16.62 -8.17 -3.31
CA ARG A 107 -16.81 -9.15 -4.39
C ARG A 107 -17.66 -10.37 -3.97
N GLY A 108 -18.25 -10.35 -2.77
CA GLY A 108 -19.01 -11.48 -2.24
C GLY A 108 -18.15 -12.69 -1.83
N ILE A 109 -16.82 -12.53 -1.75
CA ILE A 109 -15.91 -13.61 -1.36
C ILE A 109 -15.81 -13.64 0.17
N ASN A 110 -16.29 -14.72 0.77
CA ASN A 110 -16.16 -14.93 2.22
C ASN A 110 -14.69 -15.22 2.60
N VAL A 111 -14.25 -14.70 3.75
CA VAL A 111 -12.90 -14.91 4.30
C VAL A 111 -12.54 -16.39 4.47
N ARG A 112 -13.51 -17.31 4.58
CA ARG A 112 -13.26 -18.76 4.60
C ARG A 112 -12.54 -19.26 3.35
N TYR A 113 -12.70 -18.58 2.21
CA TYR A 113 -12.00 -18.90 0.95
C TYR A 113 -10.57 -18.34 0.88
N LEU A 114 -10.02 -17.77 1.98
CA LEU A 114 -8.64 -17.29 2.00
C LEU A 114 -7.64 -18.38 1.59
N ASN A 115 -7.90 -19.65 1.88
CA ASN A 115 -7.05 -20.75 1.41
C ASN A 115 -6.98 -20.83 -0.11
N ARG A 116 -8.12 -20.73 -0.81
CA ARG A 116 -8.18 -20.71 -2.28
C ARG A 116 -7.50 -19.47 -2.86
N VAL A 117 -7.63 -18.32 -2.19
CA VAL A 117 -6.92 -17.10 -2.56
C VAL A 117 -5.41 -17.30 -2.41
N ILE A 118 -4.94 -17.89 -1.31
CA ILE A 118 -3.52 -18.19 -1.07
C ILE A 118 -2.98 -19.18 -2.11
N GLU A 119 -3.71 -20.26 -2.40
CA GLU A 119 -3.37 -21.23 -3.46
C GLU A 119 -3.24 -20.54 -4.83
N ALA A 120 -4.20 -19.69 -5.19
CA ALA A 120 -4.17 -18.96 -6.47
C ALA A 120 -3.04 -17.90 -6.56
N LEU A 121 -2.44 -17.53 -5.43
CA LEU A 121 -1.32 -16.58 -5.34
C LEU A 121 0.05 -17.28 -5.28
N ALA A 122 0.11 -18.57 -4.95
CA ALA A 122 1.37 -19.28 -4.69
C ALA A 122 2.35 -19.23 -5.87
N ASP A 123 1.83 -19.32 -7.10
CA ASP A 123 2.63 -19.34 -8.33
C ASP A 123 2.92 -17.93 -8.90
N LYS A 124 2.47 -16.86 -8.22
CA LYS A 124 2.52 -15.48 -8.74
C LYS A 124 3.52 -14.62 -7.96
N GLU A 125 4.78 -14.65 -8.38
CA GLU A 125 5.87 -13.86 -7.76
C GLU A 125 5.54 -12.35 -7.68
N ASN A 126 4.90 -11.80 -8.73
CA ASN A 126 4.47 -10.40 -8.79
C ASN A 126 3.47 -10.01 -7.69
N LEU A 127 2.75 -10.98 -7.10
CA LEU A 127 1.79 -10.79 -6.02
C LEU A 127 2.29 -11.39 -4.70
N ALA A 128 3.60 -11.59 -4.54
CA ALA A 128 4.18 -12.12 -3.32
C ALA A 128 3.85 -11.26 -2.08
N TYR A 129 3.64 -9.95 -2.23
CA TYR A 129 3.16 -9.10 -1.13
C TYR A 129 1.74 -9.50 -0.67
N LEU A 130 0.83 -9.75 -1.62
CA LEU A 130 -0.56 -10.12 -1.35
C LEU A 130 -0.64 -11.53 -0.75
N HIS A 131 0.19 -12.47 -1.21
CA HIS A 131 0.30 -13.80 -0.61
C HIS A 131 0.70 -13.70 0.87
N ARG A 132 1.75 -12.91 1.19
CA ARG A 132 2.19 -12.69 2.58
C ARG A 132 1.11 -12.05 3.42
N LEU A 133 0.38 -11.08 2.86
CA LEU A 133 -0.73 -10.42 3.53
C LEU A 133 -1.87 -11.39 3.85
N ALA A 134 -2.27 -12.23 2.90
CA ALA A 134 -3.33 -13.21 3.08
C ALA A 134 -2.97 -14.27 4.14
N VAL A 135 -1.73 -14.79 4.11
CA VAL A 135 -1.24 -15.74 5.13
C VAL A 135 -1.17 -15.06 6.52
N THR A 136 -0.75 -13.80 6.58
CA THR A 136 -0.73 -13.04 7.84
C THR A 136 -2.15 -12.82 8.37
N GLU A 137 -3.13 -12.53 7.51
CA GLU A 137 -4.53 -12.39 7.93
C GLU A 137 -5.09 -13.71 8.50
N VAL A 138 -4.77 -14.86 7.89
CA VAL A 138 -5.10 -16.18 8.45
C VAL A 138 -4.52 -16.34 9.86
N LEU A 139 -3.22 -16.05 10.04
CA LEU A 139 -2.54 -16.11 11.33
C LEU A 139 -3.23 -15.23 12.38
N ILE A 140 -3.49 -13.95 12.05
CA ILE A 140 -4.06 -12.97 12.98
C ILE A 140 -5.47 -13.37 13.39
N ARG A 141 -6.32 -13.81 12.46
CA ARG A 141 -7.68 -14.23 12.76
C ARG A 141 -7.73 -15.47 13.64
N SER A 142 -6.95 -16.50 13.32
CA SER A 142 -6.85 -17.71 14.17
C SER A 142 -6.31 -17.37 15.57
N THR A 143 -5.29 -16.50 15.65
CA THR A 143 -4.77 -16.04 16.95
C THR A 143 -5.83 -15.27 17.74
N LYS A 144 -6.64 -14.43 17.08
CA LYS A 144 -7.75 -13.70 17.69
C LYS A 144 -8.81 -14.65 18.27
N HIS A 145 -9.14 -15.75 17.60
CA HIS A 145 -10.06 -16.77 18.12
C HIS A 145 -9.51 -17.40 19.41
N ILE A 146 -8.24 -17.80 19.40
CA ILE A 146 -7.56 -18.38 20.57
C ILE A 146 -7.48 -17.37 21.73
N PHE A 147 -7.10 -16.12 21.42
CA PHE A 147 -6.99 -15.06 22.41
C PHE A 147 -8.34 -14.76 23.06
N LYS A 148 -9.44 -14.80 22.30
CA LYS A 148 -10.78 -14.56 22.85
C LYS A 148 -11.13 -15.59 23.93
N THR A 149 -10.89 -16.88 23.68
CA THR A 149 -11.13 -17.93 24.68
C THR A 149 -10.17 -17.79 25.85
N TYR A 150 -8.89 -17.50 25.59
CA TYR A 150 -7.89 -17.26 26.62
C TYR A 150 -8.27 -16.10 27.56
N ALA A 151 -8.70 -14.96 27.01
CA ALA A 151 -9.06 -13.78 27.79
C ALA A 151 -10.37 -13.92 28.57
N GLN A 152 -11.28 -14.81 28.15
CA GLN A 152 -12.53 -15.07 28.86
C GLN A 152 -12.33 -15.76 30.22
N GLU A 153 -11.26 -16.54 30.38
CA GLU A 153 -10.92 -17.24 31.63
C GLU A 153 -10.18 -16.35 32.64
N VAL A 154 -9.81 -15.13 32.26
CA VAL A 154 -8.94 -14.25 33.07
C VAL A 154 -9.79 -13.34 33.96
N ASP A 155 -9.51 -13.35 35.27
CA ASP A 155 -10.04 -12.35 36.20
C ASP A 155 -9.60 -10.94 35.76
N PRO A 156 -10.52 -9.96 35.65
CA PRO A 156 -10.22 -8.58 35.26
C PRO A 156 -9.02 -7.95 36.00
N MET A 157 -8.76 -8.34 37.26
CA MET A 157 -7.61 -7.86 38.03
C MET A 157 -6.26 -8.23 37.41
N PHE A 158 -6.18 -9.33 36.67
CA PHE A 158 -4.96 -9.84 36.04
C PHE A 158 -4.94 -9.72 34.52
N LEU A 159 -5.93 -9.03 33.93
CA LEU A 159 -6.08 -8.95 32.48
C LEU A 159 -4.83 -8.38 31.79
N SER A 160 -4.23 -7.31 32.31
CA SER A 160 -3.01 -6.72 31.75
C SER A 160 -1.83 -7.70 31.77
N ALA A 161 -1.64 -8.41 32.89
CA ALA A 161 -0.60 -9.43 33.02
C ALA A 161 -0.85 -10.62 32.07
N ALA A 162 -2.09 -11.06 31.93
CA ALA A 162 -2.46 -12.14 31.03
C ALA A 162 -2.28 -11.77 29.56
N VAL A 163 -2.62 -10.54 29.16
CA VAL A 163 -2.37 -10.02 27.81
C VAL A 163 -0.87 -9.96 27.53
N ALA A 164 -0.07 -9.41 28.45
CA ALA A 164 1.38 -9.37 28.30
C ALA A 164 1.99 -10.78 28.20
N HIS A 165 1.52 -11.74 29.02
CA HIS A 165 1.92 -13.13 28.95
C HIS A 165 1.59 -13.77 27.61
N PHE A 166 0.37 -13.57 27.10
CA PHE A 166 -0.05 -14.07 25.81
C PHE A 166 0.79 -13.51 24.67
N LEU A 167 1.04 -12.20 24.66
CA LEU A 167 1.88 -11.55 23.65
C LEU A 167 3.32 -12.10 23.66
N ASN A 168 3.88 -12.36 24.83
CA ASN A 168 5.17 -13.03 24.92
C ASN A 168 5.12 -14.48 24.38
N CYS A 169 4.08 -15.26 24.69
CA CYS A 169 3.95 -16.62 24.18
C CYS A 169 3.79 -16.65 22.65
N PHE A 170 3.04 -15.69 22.09
CA PHE A 170 2.74 -15.62 20.67
C PHE A 170 3.92 -15.04 19.85
N LEU A 171 4.50 -13.93 20.29
CA LEU A 171 5.48 -13.15 19.52
C LEU A 171 6.93 -13.37 19.92
N THR A 172 7.21 -14.15 20.97
CA THR A 172 8.58 -14.41 21.43
C THR A 172 8.83 -15.89 21.70
N THR A 173 10.08 -16.31 21.54
CA THR A 173 10.56 -17.67 21.82
C THR A 173 11.26 -17.74 23.19
N CYS A 174 10.58 -17.27 24.24
CA CYS A 174 11.11 -17.27 25.61
C CYS A 174 10.75 -18.58 26.35
N PRO A 175 11.71 -19.45 26.73
CA PRO A 175 11.42 -20.73 27.39
C PRO A 175 10.99 -20.59 28.86
N ASN A 176 11.39 -19.52 29.54
CA ASN A 176 11.15 -19.29 30.98
C ASN A 176 10.28 -18.05 31.21
N LEU A 177 9.01 -18.11 30.79
CA LEU A 177 8.05 -17.02 31.00
C LEU A 177 7.45 -17.07 32.40
N SER A 178 7.52 -15.95 33.12
CA SER A 178 6.85 -15.77 34.40
C SER A 178 5.68 -14.78 34.23
N PRO A 179 4.42 -15.25 34.12
CA PRO A 179 3.25 -14.41 33.86
C PRO A 179 2.99 -13.34 34.92
N LEU A 180 3.51 -13.53 36.14
CA LEU A 180 3.33 -12.61 37.28
C LEU A 180 4.55 -11.75 37.58
N ALA A 181 5.55 -11.69 36.68
CA ALA A 181 6.74 -10.88 36.88
C ALA A 181 6.36 -9.39 36.94
N GLY A 182 6.57 -8.74 38.09
CA GLY A 182 6.27 -7.32 38.32
C GLY A 182 4.98 -7.03 39.09
N ILE A 183 4.15 -8.03 39.40
CA ILE A 183 3.00 -7.83 40.30
C ILE A 183 3.51 -7.75 41.73
N ASP A 184 3.15 -6.67 42.43
CA ASP A 184 3.63 -6.33 43.77
C ASP A 184 3.55 -7.54 44.73
N GLU A 185 4.64 -7.80 45.44
CA GLU A 185 4.83 -8.98 46.30
C GLU A 185 3.74 -9.06 47.39
N GLN A 186 3.13 -7.92 47.73
CA GLN A 186 2.00 -7.82 48.66
C GLN A 186 0.69 -8.43 48.12
N VAL A 187 0.42 -8.33 46.81
CA VAL A 187 -0.75 -8.95 46.16
C VAL A 187 -0.60 -10.47 46.14
N GLN A 188 0.62 -10.95 45.87
CA GLN A 188 0.98 -12.37 45.99
C GLN A 188 0.90 -12.86 47.46
N LYS A 189 1.35 -12.04 48.43
CA LYS A 189 1.27 -12.33 49.87
C LYS A 189 -0.16 -12.30 50.43
N LEU A 190 -1.06 -11.47 49.88
CA LEU A 190 -2.50 -11.47 50.23
C LEU A 190 -3.17 -12.80 49.84
N LYS A 191 -2.75 -13.42 48.72
CA LYS A 191 -3.15 -14.78 48.34
C LYS A 191 -2.60 -15.83 49.32
N ASN A 192 -1.31 -15.78 49.66
CA ASN A 192 -0.71 -16.74 50.60
C ASN A 192 -1.30 -16.64 52.03
N LYS A 193 -1.73 -15.45 52.47
CA LYS A 193 -2.45 -15.26 53.74
C LYS A 193 -3.89 -15.76 53.71
N LYS A 194 -4.62 -15.63 52.59
CA LYS A 194 -5.97 -16.22 52.43
C LYS A 194 -5.94 -17.75 52.34
N GLY A 195 -4.91 -18.33 51.70
CA GLY A 195 -4.71 -19.79 51.61
C GLY A 195 -4.40 -20.45 52.95
N LYS A 196 -3.68 -19.79 53.87
CA LYS A 196 -3.41 -20.32 55.21
C LYS A 196 -4.59 -20.26 56.18
N LYS A 197 -5.64 -19.47 55.91
CA LYS A 197 -6.82 -19.33 56.78
C LYS A 197 -8.03 -20.20 56.37
N ARG A 198 -8.03 -20.77 55.16
CA ARG A 198 -9.08 -21.69 54.68
C ARG A 198 -8.53 -23.11 54.56
N GLY A 199 -8.31 -23.76 55.70
CA GLY A 199 -8.22 -25.21 55.74
C GLY A 199 -9.60 -25.81 55.49
N GLY A 200 -9.79 -26.48 54.35
CA GLY A 200 -11.00 -27.25 54.04
C GLY A 200 -11.65 -26.88 52.70
N LYS A 201 -11.49 -27.77 51.71
CA LYS A 201 -12.22 -27.89 50.42
C LYS A 201 -12.29 -26.71 49.44
N GLN A 202 -12.10 -25.46 49.85
CA GLN A 202 -12.20 -24.26 48.98
C GLN A 202 -10.87 -23.76 48.40
N ALA A 203 -9.73 -24.34 48.81
CA ALA A 203 -8.42 -23.98 48.25
C ALA A 203 -8.19 -24.53 46.82
N ARG A 204 -9.05 -25.45 46.35
CA ARG A 204 -8.99 -25.98 44.97
C ARG A 204 -9.61 -25.03 43.94
N GLU A 205 -10.68 -24.33 44.28
CA GLU A 205 -11.38 -23.42 43.35
C GLU A 205 -10.49 -22.24 42.91
N CYS A 206 -9.68 -21.67 43.82
CA CYS A 206 -8.83 -20.51 43.50
C CYS A 206 -7.52 -20.86 42.74
N SER A 207 -7.26 -22.16 42.54
CA SER A 207 -6.14 -22.67 41.71
C SER A 207 -6.54 -22.85 40.26
N GLU A 208 -7.84 -22.96 39.96
CA GLU A 208 -8.37 -23.00 38.59
C GLU A 208 -8.37 -21.59 37.96
N ASP A 209 -8.49 -20.53 38.78
CA ASP A 209 -8.50 -19.09 38.38
C ASP A 209 -7.24 -18.58 37.65
N MET A 210 -6.18 -19.38 37.50
CA MET A 210 -4.92 -19.00 36.82
C MET A 210 -4.49 -20.02 35.77
N SER A 211 -5.42 -20.79 35.19
CA SER A 211 -5.17 -21.71 34.06
C SER A 211 -4.36 -21.04 32.94
N TRP A 212 -4.69 -19.78 32.65
CA TRP A 212 -4.06 -18.95 31.63
C TRP A 212 -2.56 -18.76 31.83
N ALA A 213 -2.06 -18.83 33.08
CA ALA A 213 -0.63 -18.67 33.39
C ALA A 213 0.21 -19.87 32.94
N ASN A 214 -0.41 -21.03 32.73
CA ASN A 214 0.28 -22.24 32.27
C ASN A 214 0.50 -22.26 30.75
N GLU A 215 -0.04 -21.27 30.04
CA GLU A 215 0.09 -21.19 28.60
C GLU A 215 1.56 -20.98 28.21
N THR A 216 2.02 -21.73 27.21
CA THR A 216 3.39 -21.66 26.67
C THR A 216 3.37 -21.37 25.18
N SER A 217 4.49 -20.88 24.64
CA SER A 217 4.61 -20.63 23.19
C SER A 217 4.26 -21.88 22.35
N VAL A 218 4.77 -23.05 22.74
CA VAL A 218 4.49 -24.32 22.05
C VAL A 218 2.99 -24.67 22.06
N SER A 219 2.32 -24.46 23.18
CA SER A 219 0.88 -24.71 23.31
C SER A 219 0.06 -23.76 22.43
N VAL A 220 0.39 -22.46 22.40
CA VAL A 220 -0.28 -21.47 21.54
C VAL A 220 -0.12 -21.84 20.07
N TRP A 221 1.11 -22.13 19.62
CA TRP A 221 1.39 -22.48 18.22
C TRP A 221 0.78 -23.83 17.81
N SER A 222 0.72 -24.81 18.71
CA SER A 222 0.01 -26.07 18.45
C SER A 222 -1.49 -25.87 18.27
N ARG A 223 -2.13 -25.03 19.11
CA ARG A 223 -3.55 -24.69 18.96
C ARG A 223 -3.81 -23.87 17.71
N LEU A 224 -2.90 -22.96 17.36
CA LEU A 224 -2.97 -22.17 16.14
C LEU A 224 -2.95 -23.06 14.89
N ASN A 225 -2.02 -24.01 14.80
CA ASN A 225 -1.97 -24.93 13.67
C ASN A 225 -3.25 -25.75 13.55
N LYS A 226 -3.84 -26.18 14.67
CA LYS A 226 -5.12 -26.88 14.68
C LYS A 226 -6.26 -25.99 14.17
N GLU A 227 -6.39 -24.78 14.71
CA GLU A 227 -7.43 -23.81 14.30
C GLU A 227 -7.33 -23.48 12.80
N VAL A 228 -6.11 -23.25 12.28
CA VAL A 228 -5.89 -22.94 10.86
C VAL A 228 -6.26 -24.14 9.97
N LYS A 229 -5.91 -25.35 10.39
CA LYS A 229 -6.26 -26.58 9.67
C LYS A 229 -7.77 -26.85 9.67
N ASP A 230 -8.42 -26.67 10.81
CA ASP A 230 -9.85 -26.95 10.99
C ASP A 230 -10.72 -25.89 10.26
N TYR A 231 -10.34 -24.60 10.33
CA TYR A 231 -11.14 -23.50 9.78
C TYR A 231 -10.82 -23.15 8.31
N TYR A 232 -9.53 -23.10 7.96
CA TYR A 232 -9.07 -22.69 6.62
C TYR A 232 -8.54 -23.86 5.78
N HIS A 233 -8.33 -25.04 6.35
CA HIS A 233 -7.76 -26.20 5.63
C HIS A 233 -6.35 -25.92 5.07
N ILE A 234 -5.54 -25.15 5.81
CA ILE A 234 -4.14 -24.86 5.47
C ILE A 234 -3.23 -25.55 6.47
N ASP A 235 -2.24 -26.29 5.99
CA ASP A 235 -1.18 -26.86 6.81
C ASP A 235 0.02 -25.89 6.85
N LEU A 236 0.09 -25.08 7.92
CA LEU A 236 1.22 -24.15 8.10
C LEU A 236 2.52 -24.90 8.47
N GLU A 237 2.42 -25.96 9.27
CA GLU A 237 3.52 -26.78 9.81
C GLU A 237 4.62 -25.98 10.54
N LEU A 238 4.24 -24.91 11.26
CA LEU A 238 5.20 -24.01 11.91
C LEU A 238 5.23 -24.23 13.43
N THR A 239 6.43 -24.22 14.01
CA THR A 239 6.61 -24.45 15.46
C THR A 239 6.64 -23.17 16.26
N ASN A 240 7.18 -22.10 15.69
CA ASN A 240 7.39 -20.82 16.35
C ASN A 240 7.18 -19.63 15.40
N ILE A 241 7.05 -18.43 15.98
CA ILE A 241 6.98 -17.16 15.24
C ILE A 241 8.21 -16.91 14.36
N ASP A 242 9.38 -17.39 14.78
CA ASP A 242 10.65 -17.23 14.05
C ASP A 242 10.58 -17.91 12.69
N ASP A 243 10.06 -19.14 12.66
CA ASP A 243 9.86 -19.93 11.45
C ASP A 243 8.85 -19.23 10.52
N PHE A 244 7.76 -18.68 11.08
CA PHE A 244 6.75 -17.95 10.32
C PHE A 244 7.35 -16.69 9.65
N CYS A 245 8.06 -15.87 10.43
CA CYS A 245 8.69 -14.65 9.94
C CYS A 245 9.75 -14.96 8.86
N GLN A 246 10.54 -16.02 9.03
CA GLN A 246 11.56 -16.41 8.05
C GLN A 246 10.93 -16.95 6.76
N LYS A 247 9.92 -17.83 6.87
CA LYS A 247 9.23 -18.44 5.72
C LYS A 247 8.48 -17.41 4.89
N HIS A 248 7.75 -16.51 5.55
CA HIS A 248 6.88 -15.55 4.87
C HIS A 248 7.48 -14.14 4.74
N ARG A 249 8.70 -13.87 5.24
CA ARG A 249 9.35 -12.54 5.19
C ARG A 249 8.46 -11.41 5.74
N VAL A 250 7.81 -11.68 6.87
CA VAL A 250 6.93 -10.74 7.59
C VAL A 250 7.61 -10.31 8.89
N SER A 251 7.52 -9.04 9.25
CA SER A 251 8.12 -8.56 10.50
C SER A 251 7.22 -8.83 11.71
N ARG A 252 7.82 -9.11 12.88
CA ARG A 252 7.04 -9.27 14.14
C ARG A 252 6.28 -7.99 14.51
N THR A 253 6.81 -6.82 14.14
CA THR A 253 6.14 -5.53 14.37
C THR A 253 4.84 -5.42 13.58
N GLN A 254 4.80 -5.90 12.33
CA GLN A 254 3.57 -5.95 11.53
C GLN A 254 2.53 -6.88 12.18
N ILE A 255 2.96 -8.07 12.60
CA ILE A 255 2.07 -9.05 13.25
C ILE A 255 1.54 -8.48 14.56
N LEU A 256 2.41 -7.88 15.39
CA LEU A 256 2.02 -7.22 16.63
C LEU A 256 0.97 -6.13 16.37
N ARG A 257 1.26 -5.22 15.42
CA ARG A 257 0.35 -4.13 15.05
C ARG A 257 -1.00 -4.68 14.60
N SER A 258 -1.03 -5.59 13.63
CA SER A 258 -2.26 -6.18 13.11
C SER A 258 -3.04 -6.94 14.19
N PHE A 259 -2.35 -7.66 15.08
CA PHE A 259 -2.98 -8.36 16.20
C PHE A 259 -3.62 -7.38 17.19
N CYS A 260 -2.88 -6.36 17.63
CA CYS A 260 -3.37 -5.31 18.53
C CYS A 260 -4.60 -4.59 17.95
N HIS A 261 -4.58 -4.24 16.65
CA HIS A 261 -5.74 -3.65 15.97
C HIS A 261 -6.93 -4.60 15.84
N SER A 262 -6.68 -5.90 15.69
CA SER A 262 -7.74 -6.91 15.53
C SER A 262 -8.47 -7.24 16.84
N VAL A 263 -7.83 -7.00 17.99
CA VAL A 263 -8.33 -7.32 19.34
C VAL A 263 -8.68 -6.06 20.14
N GLY A 264 -8.05 -4.92 19.85
CA GLY A 264 -8.23 -3.67 20.57
C GLY A 264 -7.25 -3.48 21.73
N ILE A 265 -5.99 -3.87 21.56
CA ILE A 265 -4.94 -3.71 22.58
C ILE A 265 -4.15 -2.43 22.31
N GLN A 266 -4.03 -1.56 23.31
CA GLN A 266 -3.16 -0.39 23.26
C GLN A 266 -1.91 -0.61 24.11
N LEU A 267 -0.75 -0.50 23.47
CA LEU A 267 0.56 -0.63 24.10
C LEU A 267 1.16 0.73 24.45
N THR A 268 2.00 0.76 25.49
CA THR A 268 2.82 1.93 25.80
C THR A 268 3.83 2.17 24.67
N LEU A 269 4.10 3.45 24.39
CA LEU A 269 5.09 3.84 23.39
C LEU A 269 6.50 3.57 23.93
N ARG A 270 7.10 2.49 23.45
CA ARG A 270 8.45 2.05 23.80
C ARG A 270 9.08 1.31 22.62
N GLU A 271 10.40 1.31 22.55
CA GLU A 271 11.13 0.45 21.64
C GLU A 271 11.13 -1.01 22.16
N TYR A 272 10.30 -1.86 21.55
CA TYR A 272 10.20 -3.28 21.90
C TYR A 272 11.23 -4.09 21.10
N SER A 273 12.18 -4.72 21.80
CA SER A 273 13.13 -5.66 21.19
C SER A 273 12.47 -7.03 20.98
N LEU A 274 11.74 -7.18 19.87
CA LEU A 274 11.07 -8.44 19.50
C LEU A 274 12.04 -9.51 18.97
N GLN A 275 13.33 -9.18 18.81
CA GLN A 275 14.40 -10.13 18.46
C GLN A 275 15.33 -10.32 19.67
N PRO A 276 15.77 -11.56 19.97
CA PRO A 276 16.80 -11.77 20.97
C PRO A 276 18.11 -11.12 20.48
N PRO A 277 18.79 -10.31 21.31
CA PRO A 277 20.13 -9.84 20.97
C PRO A 277 21.07 -11.05 20.90
N ASN A 278 21.64 -11.31 19.72
CA ASN A 278 22.73 -12.25 19.49
C ASN A 278 22.50 -13.71 19.92
N GLY A 279 21.31 -14.27 19.71
CA GLY A 279 21.08 -15.72 19.88
C GLY A 279 21.28 -16.28 21.30
N ALA A 280 21.39 -15.41 22.30
CA ALA A 280 21.58 -15.82 23.69
C ALA A 280 20.25 -16.34 24.29
N LYS A 281 20.06 -17.66 24.24
CA LYS A 281 18.84 -18.35 24.69
C LYS A 281 18.59 -18.37 26.21
N HIS A 282 19.54 -17.93 27.04
CA HIS A 282 19.57 -18.29 28.46
C HIS A 282 19.11 -17.21 29.46
N HIS A 283 19.02 -15.93 29.09
CA HIS A 283 18.62 -14.84 30.01
C HIS A 283 17.68 -13.81 29.37
N GLN A 284 16.68 -14.26 28.60
CA GLN A 284 15.73 -13.35 27.98
C GLN A 284 14.64 -12.95 29.00
N ARG A 285 14.66 -11.68 29.42
CA ARG A 285 13.57 -11.04 30.17
C ARG A 285 12.32 -11.00 29.28
N SER A 286 11.14 -11.09 29.88
CA SER A 286 9.86 -10.90 29.18
C SER A 286 9.87 -9.56 28.43
N VAL A 287 9.52 -9.59 27.14
CA VAL A 287 9.52 -8.40 26.27
C VAL A 287 8.36 -7.49 26.64
N PHE A 288 7.19 -8.09 26.84
CA PHE A 288 5.99 -7.41 27.33
C PHE A 288 5.83 -7.65 28.83
N THR A 289 5.45 -6.60 29.54
CA THR A 289 5.14 -6.57 30.96
C THR A 289 3.76 -5.98 31.19
N LEU A 290 3.23 -6.11 32.42
CA LEU A 290 1.90 -5.58 32.74
C LEU A 290 1.79 -4.06 32.56
N GLU A 291 2.91 -3.34 32.72
CA GLU A 291 2.98 -1.87 32.56
C GLU A 291 2.88 -1.45 31.09
N ASP A 292 3.20 -2.37 30.17
CA ASP A 292 3.17 -2.10 28.74
C ASP A 292 1.73 -2.10 28.18
N ILE A 293 0.79 -2.73 28.88
CA ILE A 293 -0.63 -2.75 28.48
C ILE A 293 -1.32 -1.52 29.05
N THR A 294 -1.54 -0.51 28.20
CA THR A 294 -2.17 0.75 28.63
C THR A 294 -3.68 0.57 28.76
N MET A 295 -4.32 0.06 27.70
CA MET A 295 -5.77 -0.07 27.62
C MET A 295 -6.16 -1.27 26.74
N LEU A 296 -7.33 -1.84 27.02
CA LEU A 296 -8.04 -2.76 26.15
C LEU A 296 -9.37 -2.11 25.77
N PHE A 297 -9.62 -1.87 24.48
CA PHE A 297 -10.85 -1.26 23.99
C PHE A 297 -11.68 -2.25 23.17
N PRO A 298 -13.02 -2.25 23.32
CA PRO A 298 -13.87 -3.09 22.50
C PRO A 298 -13.89 -2.57 21.07
N LEU A 299 -13.67 -3.46 20.11
CA LEU A 299 -13.83 -3.17 18.69
C LEU A 299 -15.30 -3.30 18.30
N VAL A 300 -15.98 -2.17 18.15
CA VAL A 300 -17.39 -2.11 17.77
C VAL A 300 -17.50 -2.01 16.26
N LYS A 301 -18.25 -2.93 15.64
CA LYS A 301 -18.64 -2.80 14.24
C LYS A 301 -19.86 -1.88 14.17
N HIS A 302 -19.69 -0.73 13.54
CA HIS A 302 -20.78 0.21 13.32
C HIS A 302 -21.52 -0.11 12.02
N LEU A 303 -22.85 -0.12 12.07
CA LEU A 303 -23.67 -0.11 10.87
C LEU A 303 -23.55 1.31 10.27
N HIS A 304 -23.16 1.39 9.01
CA HIS A 304 -23.10 2.66 8.28
C HIS A 304 -24.33 2.75 7.36
N PRO A 305 -25.42 3.41 7.78
CA PRO A 305 -26.57 3.58 6.92
C PRO A 305 -26.17 4.48 5.74
N PRO A 306 -26.39 4.09 4.49
CA PRO A 306 -25.95 4.89 3.34
C PRO A 306 -26.79 6.16 3.21
N ALA A 307 -26.13 7.32 3.07
CA ALA A 307 -26.77 8.59 2.74
C ALA A 307 -27.02 8.67 1.22
N THR A 308 -28.07 7.98 0.75
CA THR A 308 -28.34 7.76 -0.69
C THR A 308 -28.28 9.06 -1.50
N ASP A 309 -28.93 10.13 -1.03
CA ASP A 309 -28.93 11.42 -1.71
C ASP A 309 -27.53 12.03 -1.82
N ALA A 310 -26.73 11.95 -0.76
CA ALA A 310 -25.36 12.46 -0.81
C ALA A 310 -24.49 11.65 -1.78
N TYR A 311 -24.68 10.33 -1.86
CA TYR A 311 -23.99 9.50 -2.84
C TYR A 311 -24.44 9.77 -4.27
N THR A 312 -25.71 10.07 -4.52
CA THR A 312 -26.16 10.43 -5.87
C THR A 312 -25.54 11.75 -6.31
N PHE A 313 -25.47 12.77 -5.45
CA PHE A 313 -24.74 14.01 -5.73
C PHE A 313 -23.25 13.75 -5.97
N PHE A 314 -22.61 12.93 -5.14
CA PHE A 314 -21.19 12.59 -5.28
C PHE A 314 -20.89 11.88 -6.61
N ASN A 315 -21.69 10.88 -6.97
CA ASN A 315 -21.52 10.13 -8.22
C ASN A 315 -21.84 10.98 -9.45
N THR A 316 -22.89 11.80 -9.39
CA THR A 316 -23.24 12.74 -10.47
C THR A 316 -22.14 13.78 -10.65
N GLY A 317 -21.59 14.31 -9.54
CA GLY A 317 -20.45 15.22 -9.56
C GLY A 317 -19.24 14.60 -10.23
N GLN A 318 -18.86 13.37 -9.87
CA GLN A 318 -17.77 12.65 -10.54
C GLN A 318 -18.00 12.46 -12.04
N ALA A 319 -19.23 12.09 -12.46
CA ALA A 319 -19.58 11.93 -13.86
C ALA A 319 -19.52 13.27 -14.64
N ARG A 320 -19.90 14.38 -14.02
CA ARG A 320 -19.78 15.72 -14.62
C ARG A 320 -18.33 16.16 -14.76
N ILE A 321 -17.51 15.83 -13.77
CA ILE A 321 -16.08 16.10 -13.78
C ILE A 321 -15.40 15.32 -14.92
N SER A 322 -15.70 14.04 -15.08
CA SER A 322 -15.16 13.25 -16.19
C SER A 322 -15.67 13.72 -17.55
N ALA A 323 -16.87 14.31 -17.63
CA ALA A 323 -17.37 14.96 -18.84
C ALA A 323 -16.71 16.33 -19.14
N GLY A 324 -15.92 16.89 -18.22
CA GLY A 324 -15.21 18.17 -18.38
C GLY A 324 -15.89 19.39 -17.75
N TYR A 325 -17.06 19.20 -17.12
CA TYR A 325 -17.78 20.29 -16.44
C TYR A 325 -17.26 20.47 -15.00
N LEU A 326 -16.09 21.12 -14.88
CA LEU A 326 -15.37 21.24 -13.61
C LEU A 326 -16.10 22.08 -12.54
N GLN A 327 -16.72 23.19 -12.94
CA GLN A 327 -17.46 24.06 -12.01
C GLN A 327 -18.74 23.40 -11.49
N GLU A 328 -19.55 22.80 -12.37
CA GLU A 328 -20.74 22.02 -11.97
C GLU A 328 -20.34 20.86 -11.05
N GLY A 329 -19.24 20.16 -11.38
CA GLY A 329 -18.68 19.13 -10.54
C GLY A 329 -18.32 19.63 -9.14
N PHE A 330 -17.67 20.79 -9.04
CA PHE A 330 -17.29 21.38 -7.75
C PHE A 330 -18.51 21.70 -6.88
N GLU A 331 -19.57 22.26 -7.46
CA GLU A 331 -20.83 22.55 -6.77
C GLU A 331 -21.50 21.27 -6.25
N LEU A 332 -21.65 20.25 -7.10
CA LEU A 332 -22.26 18.97 -6.74
C LEU A 332 -21.49 18.23 -5.63
N ILE A 333 -20.16 18.22 -5.69
CA ILE A 333 -19.34 17.59 -4.64
C ILE A 333 -19.40 18.40 -3.33
N SER A 334 -19.51 19.73 -3.42
CA SER A 334 -19.70 20.59 -2.24
C SER A 334 -21.06 20.38 -1.58
N GLU A 335 -22.12 20.19 -2.37
CA GLU A 335 -23.44 19.80 -1.88
C GLU A 335 -23.43 18.42 -1.22
N ALA A 336 -22.79 17.43 -1.86
CA ALA A 336 -22.60 16.10 -1.27
C ALA A 336 -21.86 16.19 0.07
N LEU A 337 -20.79 16.99 0.16
CA LEU A 337 -20.05 17.22 1.40
C LEU A 337 -20.95 17.80 2.51
N ASN A 338 -21.80 18.78 2.18
CA ASN A 338 -22.72 19.38 3.14
C ASN A 338 -23.76 18.37 3.64
N LEU A 339 -24.32 17.54 2.76
CA LEU A 339 -25.27 16.48 3.13
C LEU A 339 -24.60 15.40 3.99
N LEU A 340 -23.38 14.98 3.66
CA LEU A 340 -22.64 14.01 4.49
C LEU A 340 -22.35 14.57 5.89
N ASN A 341 -21.99 15.85 5.99
CA ASN A 341 -21.75 16.51 7.27
C ASN A 341 -23.02 16.57 8.14
N THR A 342 -24.21 16.75 7.56
CA THR A 342 -25.46 16.78 8.33
C THR A 342 -25.90 15.39 8.80
N VAL A 343 -25.64 14.35 8.01
CA VAL A 343 -26.04 12.97 8.32
C VAL A 343 -25.05 12.29 9.27
N TYR A 344 -23.76 12.31 8.95
CA TYR A 344 -22.73 11.57 9.70
C TYR A 344 -21.97 12.44 10.71
N GLY A 345 -22.12 13.76 10.66
CA GLY A 345 -21.26 14.69 11.38
C GLY A 345 -19.92 14.91 10.67
N PRO A 346 -18.97 15.65 11.29
CA PRO A 346 -17.76 16.12 10.60
C PRO A 346 -16.66 15.06 10.39
N LEU A 347 -16.82 13.85 10.95
CA LEU A 347 -15.79 12.80 10.96
C LEU A 347 -16.33 11.51 10.35
N HIS A 348 -16.19 11.38 9.02
CA HIS A 348 -16.61 10.20 8.26
C HIS A 348 -15.66 9.94 7.08
N PRO A 349 -15.34 8.68 6.70
CA PRO A 349 -14.47 8.39 5.56
C PRO A 349 -14.90 9.10 4.26
N ASP A 350 -16.20 9.11 3.95
CA ASP A 350 -16.72 9.69 2.71
C ASP A 350 -16.58 11.21 2.64
N ILE A 351 -16.62 11.89 3.80
CA ILE A 351 -16.33 13.33 3.89
C ILE A 351 -14.87 13.57 3.51
N GLY A 352 -13.96 12.67 3.93
CA GLY A 352 -12.57 12.67 3.48
C GLY A 352 -12.45 12.52 1.96
N ALA A 353 -13.21 11.60 1.36
CA ALA A 353 -13.23 11.41 -0.09
C ALA A 353 -13.74 12.65 -0.85
N CYS A 354 -14.81 13.30 -0.38
CA CYS A 354 -15.29 14.57 -0.94
C CYS A 354 -14.21 15.68 -0.85
N ASN A 355 -13.57 15.84 0.30
CA ASN A 355 -12.52 16.85 0.47
C ASN A 355 -11.33 16.57 -0.46
N ARG A 356 -10.93 15.31 -0.65
CA ARG A 356 -9.86 14.94 -1.58
C ARG A 356 -10.19 15.32 -3.03
N LEU A 357 -11.44 15.08 -3.45
CA LEU A 357 -11.89 15.43 -4.79
C LEU A 357 -12.00 16.96 -4.98
N LEU A 358 -12.50 17.69 -3.98
CA LEU A 358 -12.49 19.15 -3.99
C LEU A 358 -11.07 19.72 -4.03
N ALA A 359 -10.10 19.12 -3.33
CA ALA A 359 -8.70 19.52 -3.39
C ALA A 359 -8.16 19.43 -4.83
N ARG A 360 -8.44 18.31 -5.51
CA ARG A 360 -8.05 18.09 -6.91
C ARG A 360 -8.70 19.11 -7.84
N LEU A 361 -9.99 19.38 -7.68
CA LEU A 361 -10.71 20.36 -8.50
C LEU A 361 -10.18 21.78 -8.28
N SER A 362 -10.05 22.23 -7.02
CA SER A 362 -9.51 23.55 -6.70
C SER A 362 -8.12 23.76 -7.28
N TYR A 363 -7.28 22.72 -7.28
CA TYR A 363 -5.95 22.81 -7.87
C TYR A 363 -6.00 22.99 -9.39
N VAL A 364 -6.83 22.21 -10.08
CA VAL A 364 -7.01 22.33 -11.55
C VAL A 364 -7.60 23.70 -11.92
N LEU A 365 -8.46 24.27 -11.06
CA LEU A 365 -9.03 25.61 -11.23
C LEU A 365 -8.03 26.75 -10.90
N GLY A 366 -6.82 26.43 -10.41
CA GLY A 366 -5.78 27.41 -10.07
C GLY A 366 -5.81 27.92 -8.63
N GLU A 367 -6.71 27.42 -7.79
CA GLU A 367 -6.85 27.79 -6.39
C GLU A 367 -5.96 26.91 -5.49
N HIS A 368 -4.64 27.09 -5.60
CA HIS A 368 -3.68 26.20 -4.94
C HIS A 368 -3.76 26.21 -3.39
N GLU A 369 -4.02 27.36 -2.77
CA GLU A 369 -4.17 27.45 -1.30
C GLU A 369 -5.43 26.74 -0.81
N ALA A 370 -6.55 26.88 -1.54
CA ALA A 370 -7.79 26.19 -1.22
C ALA A 370 -7.63 24.68 -1.35
N ALA A 371 -6.94 24.22 -2.40
CA ALA A 371 -6.62 22.81 -2.61
C ALA A 371 -5.84 22.21 -1.42
N LEU A 372 -4.82 22.92 -0.93
CA LEU A 372 -4.05 22.50 0.24
C LEU A 372 -4.93 22.40 1.49
N LEU A 373 -5.83 23.36 1.71
CA LEU A 373 -6.75 23.36 2.85
C LEU A 373 -7.72 22.17 2.80
N PHE A 374 -8.30 21.88 1.63
CA PHE A 374 -9.17 20.71 1.46
C PHE A 374 -8.42 19.40 1.71
N GLN A 375 -7.19 19.27 1.19
CA GLN A 375 -6.38 18.08 1.44
C GLN A 375 -6.01 17.95 2.93
N GLN A 376 -5.68 19.05 3.61
CA GLN A 376 -5.44 19.04 5.05
C GLN A 376 -6.65 18.53 5.83
N ARG A 377 -7.87 18.92 5.44
CA ARG A 377 -9.11 18.40 6.04
C ARG A 377 -9.25 16.90 5.81
N ALA A 378 -9.00 16.41 4.60
CA ALA A 378 -9.02 14.98 4.28
C ALA A 378 -8.03 14.18 5.16
N THR A 379 -6.80 14.69 5.31
CA THR A 379 -5.78 14.07 6.17
C THR A 379 -6.21 14.02 7.64
N MET A 380 -6.72 15.13 8.19
CA MET A 380 -7.20 15.18 9.57
C MET A 380 -8.37 14.22 9.81
N ILE A 381 -9.29 14.09 8.86
CA ILE A 381 -10.39 13.12 8.94
C ILE A 381 -9.83 11.70 8.94
N SER A 382 -8.89 11.36 8.05
CA SER A 382 -8.30 10.02 8.00
C SER A 382 -7.57 9.66 9.31
N GLU A 383 -6.81 10.58 9.90
CA GLU A 383 -6.15 10.35 11.19
C GLU A 383 -7.14 9.99 12.30
N ARG A 384 -8.30 10.65 12.33
CA ARG A 384 -9.33 10.45 13.35
C ARG A 384 -10.17 9.21 13.13
N VAL A 385 -10.45 8.87 11.88
CA VAL A 385 -11.34 7.77 11.51
C VAL A 385 -10.58 6.45 11.39
N HIS A 386 -9.45 6.44 10.71
CA HIS A 386 -8.66 5.23 10.46
C HIS A 386 -7.52 5.04 11.46
N GLY A 387 -7.09 6.11 12.12
CA GLY A 387 -5.90 6.12 12.98
C GLY A 387 -4.67 6.67 12.26
N ILE A 388 -3.69 7.13 13.04
CA ILE A 388 -2.46 7.76 12.54
C ILE A 388 -1.56 6.73 11.84
N ASP A 389 -1.65 5.46 12.21
CA ASP A 389 -0.84 4.38 11.70
C ASP A 389 -1.55 3.52 10.65
N SER A 390 -2.67 3.99 10.08
CA SER A 390 -3.38 3.32 9.00
C SER A 390 -2.73 3.57 7.63
N PRO A 391 -2.71 2.57 6.72
CA PRO A 391 -2.28 2.77 5.34
C PRO A 391 -3.06 3.89 4.63
N SER A 392 -4.37 4.00 4.88
CA SER A 392 -5.20 5.07 4.29
C SER A 392 -4.70 6.45 4.70
N THR A 393 -4.28 6.62 5.96
CA THR A 393 -3.71 7.88 6.45
C THR A 393 -2.33 8.14 5.87
N ALA A 394 -1.51 7.09 5.67
CA ALA A 394 -0.24 7.22 4.99
C ALA A 394 -0.41 7.72 3.54
N ALA A 395 -1.42 7.22 2.82
CA ALA A 395 -1.77 7.71 1.49
C ALA A 395 -2.18 9.20 1.49
N GLU A 396 -3.00 9.64 2.46
CA GLU A 396 -3.36 11.06 2.56
C GLU A 396 -2.17 11.97 2.91
N TYR A 397 -1.16 11.47 3.64
CA TYR A 397 0.10 12.21 3.83
C TYR A 397 0.89 12.35 2.52
N ILE A 398 0.89 11.35 1.65
CA ILE A 398 1.53 11.45 0.32
C ILE A 398 0.83 12.54 -0.50
N HIS A 399 -0.50 12.51 -0.56
CA HIS A 399 -1.29 13.53 -1.25
C HIS A 399 -1.00 14.92 -0.69
N MET A 400 -1.06 15.09 0.63
CA MET A 400 -0.78 16.36 1.29
C MET A 400 0.66 16.85 1.01
N ALA A 401 1.64 15.95 1.00
CA ALA A 401 3.02 16.30 0.66
C ALA A 401 3.14 16.87 -0.76
N LEU A 402 2.42 16.28 -1.72
CA LEU A 402 2.42 16.74 -3.11
C LEU A 402 1.79 18.14 -3.24
N TYR A 403 0.67 18.41 -2.56
CA TYR A 403 0.10 19.76 -2.53
C TYR A 403 1.01 20.76 -1.82
N CYS A 404 1.63 20.38 -0.69
CA CYS A 404 2.62 21.21 -0.02
C CYS A 404 3.78 21.56 -0.96
N PHE A 405 4.31 20.56 -1.67
CA PHE A 405 5.37 20.77 -2.64
C PHE A 405 4.91 21.73 -3.73
N ALA A 406 3.76 21.48 -4.37
CA ALA A 406 3.20 22.32 -5.42
C ALA A 406 3.01 23.79 -5.01
N CYS A 407 2.69 24.07 -3.74
CA CYS A 407 2.59 25.42 -3.18
C CYS A 407 3.96 26.02 -2.77
N GLY A 408 5.08 25.34 -3.01
CA GLY A 408 6.42 25.77 -2.65
C GLY A 408 6.85 25.44 -1.21
N HIS A 409 6.03 24.74 -0.44
CA HIS A 409 6.36 24.31 0.93
C HIS A 409 7.19 23.01 0.94
N ILE A 410 8.45 23.14 0.53
CA ILE A 410 9.38 22.00 0.34
C ILE A 410 9.63 21.23 1.65
N HIS A 411 9.92 21.92 2.76
CA HIS A 411 10.28 21.24 4.01
C HIS A 411 9.13 20.40 4.62
N PRO A 412 7.90 20.94 4.75
CA PRO A 412 6.75 20.13 5.17
C PRO A 412 6.47 18.95 4.25
N ALA A 413 6.64 19.10 2.93
CA ALA A 413 6.44 18.01 1.98
C ALA A 413 7.36 16.81 2.27
N PHE A 414 8.65 17.05 2.55
CA PHE A 414 9.56 15.97 2.94
C PHE A 414 9.18 15.31 4.27
N GLN A 415 8.83 16.11 5.28
CA GLN A 415 8.42 15.55 6.57
C GLN A 415 7.23 14.59 6.42
N LEU A 416 6.25 14.97 5.60
CA LEU A 416 5.08 14.15 5.29
C LEU A 416 5.43 12.89 4.50
N LEU A 417 6.27 12.97 3.45
CA LEU A 417 6.68 11.78 2.70
C LEU A 417 7.51 10.80 3.53
N TYR A 418 8.48 11.29 4.33
CA TYR A 418 9.25 10.42 5.22
C TYR A 418 8.36 9.79 6.28
N ARG A 419 7.35 10.52 6.79
CA ARG A 419 6.35 9.99 7.70
C ARG A 419 5.50 8.91 7.03
N ALA A 420 4.99 9.16 5.83
CA ALA A 420 4.21 8.19 5.06
C ALA A 420 5.02 6.91 4.81
N ARG A 421 6.29 7.05 4.39
CA ARG A 421 7.21 5.92 4.20
C ARG A 421 7.40 5.11 5.47
N TYR A 422 7.64 5.78 6.61
CA TYR A 422 7.79 5.11 7.90
C TYR A 422 6.54 4.31 8.29
N LEU A 423 5.35 4.88 8.08
CA LEU A 423 4.08 4.21 8.36
C LEU A 423 3.83 3.02 7.42
N ALA A 424 4.14 3.16 6.13
CA ALA A 424 4.04 2.09 5.15
C ALA A 424 4.95 0.91 5.52
N LEU A 425 6.19 1.17 5.95
CA LEU A 425 7.10 0.14 6.47
C LEU A 425 6.54 -0.59 7.70
N LEU A 426 5.85 0.12 8.60
CA LEU A 426 5.17 -0.50 9.74
C LEU A 426 3.96 -1.35 9.34
N CYS A 427 3.24 -0.97 8.29
CA CYS A 427 2.03 -1.66 7.84
C CYS A 427 2.32 -2.95 7.07
N HIS A 428 3.15 -2.88 6.03
CA HIS A 428 3.39 -3.99 5.09
C HIS A 428 4.88 -4.26 4.82
N GLY A 429 5.79 -3.40 5.31
CA GLY A 429 7.24 -3.61 5.18
C GLY A 429 7.82 -3.10 3.87
N GLU A 430 9.09 -3.44 3.65
CA GLU A 430 9.89 -2.88 2.55
C GLU A 430 9.52 -3.44 1.18
N ASP A 431 9.03 -4.68 1.12
CA ASP A 431 8.65 -5.33 -0.13
C ASP A 431 7.15 -5.12 -0.40
N HIS A 432 6.75 -3.90 -0.75
CA HIS A 432 5.38 -3.58 -1.15
C HIS A 432 5.37 -2.57 -2.32
N PRO A 433 4.45 -2.67 -3.31
CA PRO A 433 4.43 -1.75 -4.45
C PRO A 433 4.27 -0.27 -4.06
N GLU A 434 3.56 0.03 -2.98
CA GLU A 434 3.37 1.40 -2.48
C GLU A 434 4.71 2.05 -2.04
N ILE A 435 5.65 1.26 -1.48
CA ILE A 435 6.99 1.78 -1.14
C ILE A 435 7.71 2.29 -2.38
N ALA A 436 7.56 1.62 -3.53
CA ALA A 436 8.17 2.07 -4.78
C ALA A 436 7.61 3.43 -5.22
N GLN A 437 6.30 3.65 -5.05
CA GLN A 437 5.66 4.93 -5.37
C GLN A 437 6.14 6.05 -4.44
N ILE A 438 6.19 5.78 -3.13
CA ILE A 438 6.70 6.74 -2.14
C ILE A 438 8.17 7.09 -2.43
N ASP A 439 9.00 6.11 -2.75
CA ASP A 439 10.41 6.31 -3.04
C ASP A 439 10.64 7.13 -4.33
N VAL A 440 9.81 6.93 -5.37
CA VAL A 440 9.81 7.78 -6.57
C VAL A 440 9.44 9.23 -6.21
N ASN A 441 8.42 9.43 -5.38
CA ASN A 441 8.00 10.76 -4.96
C ASN A 441 9.08 11.49 -4.15
N ILE A 442 9.71 10.80 -3.20
CA ILE A 442 10.84 11.34 -2.41
C ILE A 442 11.99 11.70 -3.35
N SER A 443 12.36 10.81 -4.28
CA SER A 443 13.43 11.07 -5.24
C SER A 443 13.15 12.30 -6.10
N LEU A 444 11.95 12.42 -6.67
CA LEU A 444 11.61 13.55 -7.54
C LEU A 444 11.68 14.88 -6.77
N MET A 445 11.22 14.91 -5.52
CA MET A 445 11.39 16.10 -4.66
C MET A 445 12.86 16.36 -4.33
N LEU A 446 13.67 15.33 -4.04
CA LEU A 446 15.12 15.48 -3.81
C LEU A 446 15.83 16.01 -5.06
N HIS A 447 15.39 15.59 -6.24
CA HIS A 447 15.88 16.06 -7.53
C HIS A 447 15.63 17.58 -7.70
N ALA A 448 14.50 18.10 -7.20
CA ALA A 448 14.19 19.53 -7.22
C ALA A 448 15.10 20.37 -6.31
N VAL A 449 15.58 19.76 -5.21
CA VAL A 449 16.50 20.38 -4.25
C VAL A 449 17.97 20.05 -4.58
N GLU A 450 18.22 19.48 -5.75
CA GLU A 450 19.56 19.13 -6.25
C GLU A 450 20.33 18.13 -5.35
N GLN A 451 19.62 17.33 -4.54
CA GLN A 451 20.20 16.26 -3.71
C GLN A 451 20.25 14.93 -4.46
N PHE A 452 21.04 14.89 -5.54
CA PHE A 452 21.07 13.76 -6.47
C PHE A 452 21.61 12.45 -5.85
N ASP A 453 22.59 12.52 -4.95
CA ASP A 453 23.17 11.32 -4.31
C ASP A 453 22.12 10.54 -3.52
N THR A 454 21.29 11.24 -2.73
CA THR A 454 20.22 10.63 -1.95
C THR A 454 19.06 10.18 -2.85
N ALA A 455 18.74 10.95 -3.89
CA ALA A 455 17.68 10.62 -4.85
C ALA A 455 17.93 9.27 -5.55
N VAL A 456 19.19 9.00 -5.94
CA VAL A 456 19.58 7.72 -6.57
C VAL A 456 19.26 6.53 -5.66
N VAL A 457 19.52 6.62 -4.36
CA VAL A 457 19.26 5.52 -3.42
C VAL A 457 17.77 5.15 -3.39
N PHE A 458 16.88 6.15 -3.37
CA PHE A 458 15.44 5.92 -3.41
C PHE A 458 14.98 5.36 -4.76
N LEU A 459 15.49 5.89 -5.88
CA LEU A 459 15.14 5.38 -7.21
C LEU A 459 15.65 3.95 -7.46
N GLU A 460 16.82 3.59 -6.96
CA GLU A 460 17.33 2.22 -7.06
C GLU A 460 16.42 1.23 -6.32
N ASN A 461 15.94 1.62 -5.14
CA ASN A 461 14.95 0.80 -4.41
C ASN A 461 13.61 0.72 -5.16
N ALA A 462 13.12 1.84 -5.68
CA ALA A 462 11.90 1.86 -6.50
C ALA A 462 12.03 1.02 -7.77
N LEU A 463 13.19 1.03 -8.43
CA LEU A 463 13.48 0.21 -9.60
C LEU A 463 13.51 -1.28 -9.23
N ARG A 464 14.16 -1.64 -8.11
CA ARG A 464 14.20 -3.01 -7.59
C ARG A 464 12.78 -3.55 -7.35
N LEU A 465 11.97 -2.81 -6.61
CA LEU A 465 10.58 -3.20 -6.31
C LEU A 465 9.72 -3.25 -7.57
N SER A 466 9.89 -2.29 -8.49
CA SER A 466 9.12 -2.28 -9.73
C SER A 466 9.45 -3.46 -10.65
N LYS A 467 10.71 -3.93 -10.65
CA LYS A 467 11.11 -5.16 -11.38
C LYS A 467 10.46 -6.41 -10.78
N ILE A 468 10.33 -6.47 -9.45
CA ILE A 468 9.70 -7.60 -8.75
C ILE A 468 8.19 -7.65 -9.03
N PHE A 469 7.49 -6.51 -8.92
CA PHE A 469 6.02 -6.51 -8.97
C PHE A 469 5.45 -6.36 -10.38
N TYR A 470 6.03 -5.50 -11.21
CA TYR A 470 5.53 -5.25 -12.56
C TYR A 470 6.27 -6.07 -13.63
N GLY A 471 7.38 -6.71 -13.25
CA GLY A 471 8.27 -7.42 -14.17
C GLY A 471 9.30 -6.52 -14.85
N PRO A 472 10.42 -7.08 -15.34
CA PRO A 472 11.57 -6.31 -15.86
C PRO A 472 11.27 -5.53 -17.16
N LYS A 473 10.22 -5.92 -17.89
CA LYS A 473 9.81 -5.31 -19.18
C LYS A 473 8.62 -4.36 -19.05
N SER A 474 8.30 -3.95 -17.82
CA SER A 474 7.18 -3.03 -17.58
C SER A 474 7.52 -1.59 -17.93
N LEU A 475 6.51 -0.81 -18.33
CA LEU A 475 6.62 0.63 -18.53
C LEU A 475 7.04 1.36 -17.25
N LYS A 476 6.61 0.87 -16.07
CA LYS A 476 7.04 1.42 -14.78
C LYS A 476 8.54 1.24 -14.54
N VAL A 477 9.12 0.12 -14.99
CA VAL A 477 10.57 -0.11 -14.94
C VAL A 477 11.29 0.82 -15.91
N ALA A 478 10.78 0.96 -17.14
CA ALA A 478 11.35 1.89 -18.12
C ALA A 478 11.33 3.34 -17.61
N PHE A 479 10.23 3.75 -16.97
CA PHE A 479 10.10 5.07 -16.35
C PHE A 479 11.10 5.28 -15.21
N ASN A 480 11.25 4.33 -14.29
CA ASN A 480 12.26 4.43 -13.22
C ASN A 480 13.70 4.45 -13.78
N CYS A 481 13.99 3.68 -14.83
CA CYS A 481 15.27 3.75 -15.54
C CYS A 481 15.51 5.14 -16.14
N HIS A 482 14.49 5.78 -16.70
CA HIS A 482 14.59 7.14 -17.21
C HIS A 482 14.91 8.16 -16.10
N LEU A 483 14.21 8.08 -14.96
CA LEU A 483 14.47 8.96 -13.82
C LEU A 483 15.89 8.78 -13.26
N LEU A 484 16.38 7.53 -13.19
CA LEU A 484 17.77 7.24 -12.83
C LEU A 484 18.75 7.81 -13.84
N SER A 485 18.50 7.60 -15.13
CA SER A 485 19.30 8.14 -16.23
C SER A 485 19.47 9.65 -16.10
N GLN A 486 18.36 10.38 -15.96
CA GLN A 486 18.39 11.82 -15.72
C GLN A 486 19.17 12.18 -14.46
N THR A 487 18.85 11.56 -13.32
CA THR A 487 19.49 11.87 -12.03
C THR A 487 21.01 11.63 -12.07
N HIS A 488 21.48 10.56 -12.71
CA HIS A 488 22.90 10.32 -12.93
C HIS A 488 23.54 11.34 -13.87
N ALA A 489 22.83 11.79 -14.92
CA ALA A 489 23.32 12.84 -15.81
C ALA A 489 23.50 14.18 -15.08
N TYR A 490 22.55 14.58 -14.22
CA TYR A 490 22.68 15.77 -13.37
C TYR A 490 23.77 15.64 -12.31
N ARG A 491 23.99 14.43 -11.79
CA ARG A 491 25.12 14.10 -10.90
C ARG A 491 26.48 14.17 -11.63
N GLY A 492 26.50 14.14 -12.96
CA GLY A 492 27.69 14.13 -13.79
C GLY A 492 28.24 12.72 -14.13
N ASP A 493 27.53 11.66 -13.74
CA ASP A 493 27.89 10.28 -14.06
C ASP A 493 27.19 9.82 -15.34
N PHE A 494 27.72 10.27 -16.48
CA PHE A 494 27.16 9.97 -17.80
C PHE A 494 27.27 8.49 -18.19
N ARG A 495 28.19 7.73 -17.57
CA ARG A 495 28.33 6.31 -17.88
C ARG A 495 27.11 5.55 -17.38
N SER A 496 26.78 5.70 -16.10
CA SER A 496 25.59 5.08 -15.51
C SER A 496 24.30 5.62 -16.15
N ALA A 497 24.25 6.92 -16.46
CA ALA A 497 23.11 7.52 -17.14
C ALA A 497 22.80 6.82 -18.49
N LEU A 498 23.82 6.66 -19.34
CA LEU A 498 23.68 5.97 -20.63
C LEU A 498 23.28 4.50 -20.46
N ASP A 499 23.77 3.83 -19.43
CA ASP A 499 23.45 2.42 -19.20
C ASP A 499 21.98 2.23 -18.77
N PHE A 500 21.41 3.15 -17.99
CA PHE A 500 19.99 3.13 -17.64
C PHE A 500 19.08 3.55 -18.81
N GLU A 501 19.48 4.55 -19.60
CA GLU A 501 18.70 4.95 -20.78
C GLU A 501 18.69 3.85 -21.85
N LYS A 502 19.79 3.10 -22.03
CA LYS A 502 19.82 1.91 -22.90
C LYS A 502 18.86 0.82 -22.43
N GLN A 503 18.74 0.63 -21.12
CA GLN A 503 17.76 -0.31 -20.56
C GLN A 503 16.33 0.15 -20.89
N ARG A 504 16.02 1.43 -20.72
CA ARG A 504 14.73 2.02 -21.11
C ARG A 504 14.44 1.79 -22.61
N TYR A 505 15.38 2.13 -23.48
CA TYR A 505 15.26 1.94 -24.93
C TYR A 505 14.99 0.47 -25.28
N SER A 506 15.72 -0.46 -24.66
CA SER A 506 15.54 -1.90 -24.88
C SER A 506 14.13 -2.37 -24.51
N ILE A 507 13.57 -1.85 -23.41
CA ILE A 507 12.20 -2.18 -22.97
C ILE A 507 11.16 -1.63 -23.98
N TYR A 508 11.32 -0.39 -24.45
CA TYR A 508 10.38 0.19 -25.41
C TYR A 508 10.44 -0.47 -26.79
N LYS A 509 11.65 -0.74 -27.28
CA LYS A 509 11.87 -1.46 -28.54
C LYS A 509 11.17 -2.82 -28.54
N GLU A 510 11.25 -3.55 -27.44
CA GLU A 510 10.64 -4.87 -27.31
C GLU A 510 9.11 -4.81 -27.21
N ARG A 511 8.53 -3.73 -26.64
CA ARG A 511 7.08 -3.63 -26.38
C ARG A 511 6.28 -2.92 -27.46
N PHE A 512 6.84 -1.90 -28.12
CA PHE A 512 6.10 -1.04 -29.06
C PHE A 512 6.68 -0.97 -30.48
N SER A 513 7.72 -1.77 -30.80
CA SER A 513 8.49 -1.72 -32.05
C SER A 513 9.30 -0.42 -32.26
N ASP A 514 10.11 -0.36 -33.32
CA ASP A 514 11.09 0.72 -33.56
C ASP A 514 10.44 2.07 -33.93
N ASP A 515 9.25 2.06 -34.52
CA ASP A 515 8.58 3.28 -35.02
C ASP A 515 7.69 3.98 -33.98
N SER A 516 7.65 3.47 -32.74
CA SER A 516 6.85 4.09 -31.66
C SER A 516 7.45 5.40 -31.18
N ASP A 517 6.59 6.38 -30.88
CA ASP A 517 6.99 7.65 -30.26
C ASP A 517 7.81 7.45 -28.97
N TYR A 518 7.50 6.42 -28.16
CA TYR A 518 8.25 6.12 -26.94
C TYR A 518 9.68 5.65 -27.23
N THR A 519 9.85 4.79 -28.24
CA THR A 519 11.16 4.29 -28.66
C THR A 519 12.00 5.43 -29.25
N ARG A 520 11.38 6.31 -30.04
CA ARG A 520 12.02 7.51 -30.61
C ARG A 520 12.44 8.51 -29.54
N ASP A 521 11.58 8.77 -28.54
CA ASP A 521 11.90 9.64 -27.41
C ASP A 521 13.10 9.12 -26.60
N SER A 522 13.16 7.81 -26.35
CA SER A 522 14.33 7.23 -25.67
C SER A 522 15.59 7.25 -26.53
N ASP A 523 15.50 7.07 -27.86
CA ASP A 523 16.66 7.23 -28.76
C ASP A 523 17.16 8.68 -28.81
N GLU A 524 16.25 9.66 -28.82
CA GLU A 524 16.61 11.08 -28.72
C GLU A 524 17.30 11.39 -27.39
N CYS A 525 16.78 10.85 -26.28
CA CYS A 525 17.40 10.97 -24.96
C CYS A 525 18.82 10.35 -24.94
N LEU A 526 19.02 9.19 -25.58
CA LEU A 526 20.35 8.59 -25.73
C LEU A 526 21.31 9.47 -26.53
N ARG A 527 20.86 10.05 -27.64
CA ARG A 527 21.67 10.95 -28.48
C ARG A 527 22.07 12.22 -27.76
N THR A 528 21.13 12.82 -27.03
CA THR A 528 21.38 14.03 -26.24
C THR A 528 22.38 13.76 -25.11
N LEU A 529 22.20 12.69 -24.33
CA LEU A 529 23.14 12.28 -23.29
C LEU A 529 24.53 11.96 -23.85
N THR A 530 24.62 11.28 -25.00
CA THR A 530 25.91 10.95 -25.64
C THR A 530 26.64 12.22 -26.09
N THR A 531 25.91 13.14 -26.73
CA THR A 531 26.47 14.44 -27.18
C THR A 531 26.98 15.25 -25.98
N GLN A 532 26.21 15.25 -24.88
CA GLN A 532 26.59 15.92 -23.64
C GLN A 532 27.83 15.28 -23.02
N ALA A 533 27.89 13.96 -22.90
CA ALA A 533 29.04 13.23 -22.37
C ALA A 533 30.32 13.54 -23.16
N VAL A 534 30.25 13.55 -24.50
CA VAL A 534 31.39 13.90 -25.37
C VAL A 534 31.80 15.35 -25.19
N SER A 535 30.83 16.27 -25.09
CA SER A 535 31.12 17.70 -24.87
C SER A 535 31.82 17.94 -23.53
N MET A 536 31.41 17.24 -22.47
CA MET A 536 32.01 17.33 -21.14
C MET A 536 33.41 16.72 -21.13
N ALA A 537 33.61 15.57 -21.76
CA ALA A 537 34.92 14.94 -21.91
C ALA A 537 35.91 15.84 -22.67
N ARG A 538 35.48 16.49 -23.76
CA ARG A 538 36.29 17.47 -24.49
C ARG A 538 36.67 18.67 -23.62
N ARG A 539 35.74 19.18 -22.81
CA ARG A 539 36.01 20.28 -21.86
C ARG A 539 37.04 19.90 -20.79
N PHE A 540 36.95 18.69 -20.23
CA PHE A 540 37.94 18.20 -19.27
C PHE A 540 39.33 18.02 -19.89
N GLN A 541 39.41 17.56 -21.14
CA GLN A 541 40.68 17.47 -21.86
C GLN A 541 41.28 18.84 -22.14
N GLN A 542 40.46 19.82 -22.52
CA GLN A 542 40.90 21.20 -22.76
C GLN A 542 41.34 21.91 -21.47
N SER A 543 40.62 21.72 -20.34
CA SER A 543 41.03 22.29 -19.06
C SER A 543 42.28 21.61 -18.51
N GLY A 544 42.40 20.29 -18.63
CA GLY A 544 43.61 19.54 -18.27
C GLY A 544 44.83 19.96 -19.11
N ALA A 545 44.64 20.18 -20.42
CA ALA A 545 45.69 20.71 -21.30
C ALA A 545 46.06 22.15 -20.97
N ALA A 546 45.10 23.01 -20.61
CA ALA A 546 45.35 24.38 -20.20
C ALA A 546 46.10 24.46 -18.85
N VAL A 547 45.77 23.60 -17.88
CA VAL A 547 46.50 23.49 -16.60
C VAL A 547 47.91 22.93 -16.83
N ALA A 548 48.06 21.91 -17.67
CA ALA A 548 49.38 21.37 -18.03
C ALA A 548 50.24 22.42 -18.76
N ALA A 549 49.65 23.21 -19.66
CA ALA A 549 50.33 24.33 -20.32
C ALA A 549 50.70 25.44 -19.33
N ALA A 550 49.84 25.77 -18.36
CA ALA A 550 50.10 26.78 -17.33
C ALA A 550 51.22 26.37 -16.36
N VAL A 551 51.32 25.08 -16.00
CA VAL A 551 52.43 24.54 -15.20
C VAL A 551 53.74 24.60 -15.98
N VAL A 552 53.72 24.37 -17.29
CA VAL A 552 54.91 24.48 -18.16
C VAL A 552 55.36 25.95 -18.29
N THR A 553 54.44 26.92 -18.29
CA THR A 553 54.80 28.35 -18.38
C THR A 553 55.26 28.97 -17.06
N ASN A 554 54.86 28.43 -15.89
CA ASN A 554 55.30 28.91 -14.56
C ASN A 554 56.44 28.08 -13.93
N GLY A 555 56.91 27.02 -14.58
CA GLY A 555 57.98 26.15 -14.11
C GLY A 555 59.39 26.61 -14.51
N GLY A 556 59.74 27.87 -14.23
CA GLY A 556 61.11 28.37 -14.32
C GLY A 556 61.83 28.28 -12.98
N GLY A 557 62.21 27.08 -12.54
CA GLY A 557 62.91 26.88 -11.27
C GLY A 557 63.47 25.47 -11.13
N SER A 558 64.78 25.33 -11.31
CA SER A 558 65.57 24.10 -11.22
C SER A 558 65.41 23.32 -9.91
N SER A 559 65.19 22.01 -9.99
CA SER A 559 65.99 21.04 -9.22
C SER A 559 65.88 19.62 -9.80
N THR A 560 67.02 18.95 -9.73
CA THR A 560 67.39 17.65 -10.26
C THR A 560 66.81 16.49 -9.44
N GLY A 561 66.44 15.38 -10.10
CA GLY A 561 66.58 14.05 -9.48
C GLY A 561 65.48 13.03 -9.71
N SER A 562 65.87 11.93 -10.35
CA SER A 562 65.32 10.57 -10.26
C SER A 562 64.14 10.15 -11.17
N THR A 563 64.54 9.38 -12.17
CA THR A 563 63.79 8.42 -12.98
C THR A 563 62.97 7.41 -12.14
N ALA A 564 61.65 7.34 -12.36
CA ALA A 564 60.85 6.13 -12.11
C ALA A 564 59.51 6.13 -12.89
N SER A 565 59.35 5.14 -13.77
CA SER A 565 58.13 4.57 -14.40
C SER A 565 57.00 5.49 -14.91
N LYS A 566 57.07 5.84 -16.20
CA LYS A 566 55.87 6.15 -17.02
C LYS A 566 55.13 4.86 -17.36
N GLN A 567 54.25 4.38 -16.49
CA GLN A 567 53.21 3.42 -16.91
C GLN A 567 51.96 3.29 -16.03
N ASN A 568 51.82 4.03 -14.92
CA ASN A 568 50.65 3.87 -14.02
C ASN A 568 49.83 5.14 -13.72
N SER A 569 49.98 6.24 -14.48
CA SER A 569 49.28 7.50 -14.17
C SER A 569 47.89 7.68 -14.81
N PHE A 570 47.38 6.71 -15.59
CA PHE A 570 46.03 6.81 -16.17
C PHE A 570 44.94 6.24 -15.25
N LEU A 571 45.29 5.30 -14.35
CA LEU A 571 44.34 4.69 -13.40
C LEU A 571 44.22 5.45 -12.07
N ALA A 572 45.20 6.28 -11.70
CA ALA A 572 45.18 7.01 -10.43
C ALA A 572 44.30 8.28 -10.43
N VAL A 573 44.08 8.90 -11.59
CA VAL A 573 43.23 10.10 -11.74
C VAL A 573 41.73 9.72 -11.66
N ALA A 574 41.37 8.47 -12.00
CA ALA A 574 40.02 7.96 -11.83
C ALA A 574 39.68 7.55 -10.39
N SER A 575 40.68 7.25 -9.55
CA SER A 575 40.47 6.85 -8.15
C SER A 575 40.50 8.00 -7.13
N ALA A 576 40.93 9.21 -7.52
CA ALA A 576 41.02 10.36 -6.62
C ALA A 576 39.69 11.14 -6.45
N ALA A 577 38.65 10.80 -7.22
CA ALA A 577 37.31 11.40 -7.12
C ALA A 577 36.43 10.84 -5.98
N ARG A 578 36.99 10.02 -5.07
CA ARG A 578 36.31 9.54 -3.86
C ARG A 578 36.83 10.25 -2.62
N ARG A 579 36.38 11.48 -2.39
CA ARG A 579 36.23 12.04 -1.04
C ARG A 579 34.95 12.86 -0.96
N PRO A 580 33.99 12.52 -0.07
CA PRO A 580 32.88 13.41 0.23
C PRO A 580 33.40 14.51 1.18
N GLY A 581 33.13 15.78 0.85
CA GLY A 581 33.32 16.90 1.79
C GLY A 581 34.52 17.82 1.54
N ALA A 582 34.74 18.30 0.32
CA ALA A 582 35.61 19.46 0.08
C ALA A 582 34.81 20.56 -0.61
N GLU A 583 34.60 21.67 0.10
CA GLU A 583 34.04 22.92 -0.42
C GLU A 583 34.87 23.40 -1.62
N ASN A 584 34.21 23.73 -2.73
CA ASN A 584 34.83 24.28 -3.94
C ASN A 584 35.46 25.65 -3.67
N PRO A 585 36.78 25.85 -3.83
CA PRO A 585 37.38 27.17 -3.82
C PRO A 585 37.71 27.58 -5.26
N LEU A 586 36.71 27.78 -6.11
CA LEU A 586 36.87 28.32 -7.47
C LEU A 586 35.73 29.25 -7.88
N ALA A 587 35.24 30.08 -6.94
CA ALA A 587 34.31 31.16 -7.22
C ALA A 587 35.01 32.52 -7.07
N ALA A 588 35.91 32.86 -8.01
CA ALA A 588 36.32 34.25 -8.25
C ALA A 588 37.18 34.34 -9.52
N THR A 589 36.55 34.53 -10.68
CA THR A 589 36.97 35.49 -11.72
C THR A 589 35.94 35.48 -12.85
N ALA A 590 35.34 36.65 -13.10
CA ALA A 590 34.30 36.87 -14.08
C ALA A 590 34.82 36.81 -15.52
N GLY A 591 34.06 36.14 -16.39
CA GLY A 591 34.24 36.11 -17.84
C GLY A 591 33.06 35.37 -18.45
N SER A 592 32.19 36.09 -19.15
CA SER A 592 30.96 35.58 -19.78
C SER A 592 31.26 34.52 -20.83
N THR A 593 31.24 33.25 -20.43
CA THR A 593 31.06 32.10 -21.32
C THR A 593 29.64 31.57 -21.16
N PRO A 594 28.90 31.23 -22.23
CA PRO A 594 27.62 30.58 -22.09
C PRO A 594 27.89 29.18 -21.53
N THR A 595 27.69 29.03 -20.23
CA THR A 595 27.62 27.74 -19.58
C THR A 595 26.51 26.99 -20.30
N ALA A 596 26.84 26.02 -21.16
CA ALA A 596 25.93 24.88 -21.34
C ALA A 596 26.01 24.07 -20.03
N ALA A 597 25.52 24.71 -18.96
CA ALA A 597 25.09 24.08 -17.75
C ALA A 597 23.80 23.37 -18.12
N PHE A 598 23.61 22.16 -17.58
CA PHE A 598 22.32 21.49 -17.63
C PHE A 598 21.21 22.52 -17.39
N GLN A 599 20.26 22.64 -18.31
CA GLN A 599 19.08 23.46 -18.01
C GLN A 599 18.42 22.77 -16.83
N ARG A 600 18.52 23.39 -15.66
CA ARG A 600 18.07 22.81 -14.41
C ARG A 600 16.60 22.41 -14.58
N PRO A 601 16.20 21.23 -14.09
CA PRO A 601 14.83 20.82 -14.22
C PRO A 601 14.01 21.86 -13.49
N SER A 602 13.12 22.52 -14.22
CA SER A 602 12.29 23.54 -13.60
C SER A 602 11.41 22.86 -12.55
N PHE A 603 11.08 23.60 -11.50
CA PHE A 603 10.14 23.13 -10.49
C PHE A 603 8.84 22.61 -11.14
N VAL A 604 8.40 23.26 -12.22
CA VAL A 604 7.23 22.87 -13.03
C VAL A 604 7.42 21.51 -13.72
N THR A 605 8.61 21.22 -14.25
CA THR A 605 8.92 19.93 -14.89
C THR A 605 8.87 18.78 -13.90
N ILE A 606 9.37 18.99 -12.68
CA ILE A 606 9.36 17.98 -11.63
C ILE A 606 7.93 17.78 -11.13
N LEU A 607 7.17 18.85 -10.99
CA LEU A 607 5.77 18.77 -10.63
C LEU A 607 4.97 18.01 -11.71
N ASP A 608 5.17 18.31 -12.99
CA ASP A 608 4.54 17.53 -14.08
C ASP A 608 4.93 16.04 -14.03
N THR A 609 6.19 15.73 -13.70
CA THR A 609 6.63 14.34 -13.54
C THR A 609 5.97 13.66 -12.34
N LEU A 610 5.89 14.34 -11.18
CA LEU A 610 5.14 13.87 -10.01
C LEU A 610 3.66 13.66 -10.36
N ASN A 611 3.09 14.53 -11.20
CA ASN A 611 1.71 14.43 -11.64
C ASN A 611 1.50 13.19 -12.51
N ARG A 612 2.42 12.89 -13.44
CA ARG A 612 2.37 11.67 -14.27
C ARG A 612 2.52 10.40 -13.46
N VAL A 613 3.30 10.43 -12.37
CA VAL A 613 3.49 9.26 -11.49
C VAL A 613 2.24 8.96 -10.67
N ASN A 614 1.57 9.99 -10.15
CA ASN A 614 0.51 9.80 -9.16
C ASN A 614 -0.90 10.03 -9.69
N GLY A 615 -1.07 10.72 -10.83
CA GLY A 615 -2.39 11.08 -11.38
C GLY A 615 -3.19 12.10 -10.54
N ILE A 616 -2.60 12.66 -9.50
CA ILE A 616 -3.34 13.43 -8.46
C ILE A 616 -3.85 14.78 -8.98
N PHE A 617 -3.12 15.44 -9.87
CA PHE A 617 -3.41 16.83 -10.26
C PHE A 617 -4.11 16.99 -11.62
N TYR A 618 -4.24 15.91 -12.40
CA TYR A 618 -5.00 15.92 -13.66
C TYR A 618 -6.32 15.20 -13.49
N LEU A 619 -7.36 15.60 -14.20
CA LEU A 619 -8.63 14.88 -14.27
C LEU A 619 -8.69 14.13 -15.60
N GLN A 620 -8.98 12.84 -15.56
CA GLN A 620 -9.24 12.08 -16.78
C GLN A 620 -10.61 12.52 -17.31
N LEU A 621 -10.61 13.16 -18.48
CA LEU A 621 -11.82 13.57 -19.15
C LEU A 621 -12.18 12.50 -20.20
N SER A 622 -13.41 11.98 -20.15
CA SER A 622 -13.95 11.18 -21.25
C SER A 622 -14.13 12.11 -22.45
N HIS A 623 -13.33 11.93 -23.50
CA HIS A 623 -13.56 12.64 -24.75
C HIS A 623 -14.85 12.16 -25.41
N SER A 624 -15.95 12.88 -25.21
CA SER A 624 -17.10 12.80 -26.10
C SER A 624 -16.77 13.58 -27.36
N SER A 625 -16.70 12.86 -28.48
CA SER A 625 -16.46 13.41 -29.81
C SER A 625 -17.66 14.22 -30.30
N SER A 626 -17.85 15.46 -29.82
CA SER A 626 -18.63 16.50 -30.52
C SER A 626 -18.64 17.83 -29.77
N VAL A 627 -17.60 18.65 -29.90
CA VAL A 627 -17.74 20.10 -29.65
C VAL A 627 -17.14 20.85 -30.83
N LYS A 628 -18.02 21.54 -31.58
CA LYS A 628 -17.65 22.46 -32.66
C LYS A 628 -16.73 23.55 -32.09
N LYS A 629 -15.56 23.72 -32.72
CA LYS A 629 -14.68 24.87 -32.48
C LYS A 629 -15.42 26.16 -32.78
N GLU A 630 -15.76 26.94 -31.76
CA GLU A 630 -15.88 28.39 -31.91
C GLU A 630 -14.54 29.03 -31.53
N SER A 631 -14.12 29.94 -32.40
CA SER A 631 -12.84 30.61 -32.42
C SER A 631 -12.69 31.60 -31.26
N GLY A 632 -11.63 31.44 -30.46
CA GLY A 632 -11.18 32.43 -29.49
C GLY A 632 -9.83 32.01 -28.91
N SER A 633 -8.79 32.78 -29.22
CA SER A 633 -7.40 32.54 -28.80
C SER A 633 -7.24 32.50 -27.28
N THR A 634 -6.84 31.36 -26.73
CA THR A 634 -5.97 31.24 -25.55
C THR A 634 -5.27 29.88 -25.61
N SER A 635 -4.01 29.87 -25.19
CA SER A 635 -3.00 28.82 -25.32
C SER A 635 -3.50 27.39 -25.20
N SER A 636 -3.26 26.62 -26.26
CA SER A 636 -3.60 25.22 -26.42
C SER A 636 -2.93 24.33 -25.36
N VAL A 637 -3.79 23.67 -24.58
CA VAL A 637 -3.52 22.42 -23.86
C VAL A 637 -2.90 21.43 -24.85
N GLN A 638 -1.62 21.13 -24.69
CA GLN A 638 -1.02 19.97 -25.36
C GLN A 638 -1.33 18.73 -24.53
N ILE A 639 -2.27 17.97 -25.06
CA ILE A 639 -2.61 16.60 -24.71
C ILE A 639 -1.47 15.69 -25.20
N THR A 640 -0.90 14.89 -24.30
CA THR A 640 -0.28 13.60 -24.63
C THR A 640 -0.69 12.58 -23.57
N PRO A 641 -1.04 11.34 -23.96
CA PRO A 641 -1.63 10.37 -23.05
C PRO A 641 -0.54 9.79 -22.14
N TYR A 642 -0.76 9.86 -20.83
CA TYR A 642 -0.14 8.90 -19.91
C TYR A 642 -1.20 7.85 -19.59
N VAL A 643 -1.00 6.68 -20.19
CA VAL A 643 -1.75 5.46 -19.94
C VAL A 643 -1.25 4.90 -18.61
N ASP A 644 -1.84 5.35 -17.51
CA ASP A 644 -2.23 4.36 -16.51
C ASP A 644 -3.38 3.57 -17.11
N GLY A 645 -3.36 2.26 -16.89
CA GLY A 645 -4.25 1.32 -17.56
C GLY A 645 -5.70 1.81 -17.54
N ASP A 646 -6.23 2.07 -18.73
CA ASP A 646 -7.66 2.21 -18.96
C ASP A 646 -7.93 1.69 -20.37
N GLU A 647 -8.55 0.51 -20.43
CA GLU A 647 -9.91 0.54 -20.97
C GLU A 647 -10.77 1.25 -19.90
N PRO A 648 -11.39 2.40 -20.20
CA PRO A 648 -12.45 2.91 -19.37
C PRO A 648 -13.67 2.00 -19.60
N GLN A 649 -14.35 1.56 -18.54
CA GLN A 649 -15.82 1.35 -18.44
C GLN A 649 -16.17 0.73 -17.07
N PRO A 650 -17.44 0.87 -16.67
CA PRO A 650 -17.89 1.80 -15.65
C PRO A 650 -17.50 1.37 -14.23
N THR A 651 -17.52 2.32 -13.29
CA THR A 651 -17.74 2.01 -11.88
C THR A 651 -19.01 1.17 -11.77
N THR A 652 -18.87 -0.14 -11.67
CA THR A 652 -19.95 -0.99 -11.17
C THR A 652 -20.20 -0.53 -9.75
N THR A 653 -21.32 0.16 -9.56
CA THR A 653 -22.05 0.13 -8.31
C THR A 653 -21.96 -1.30 -7.74
N PRO A 654 -21.52 -1.51 -6.49
CA PRO A 654 -21.88 -2.74 -5.83
C PRO A 654 -23.41 -2.71 -5.75
N MET A 655 -24.09 -3.49 -6.60
CA MET A 655 -25.41 -3.96 -6.24
C MET A 655 -25.21 -4.70 -4.93
N THR A 656 -25.63 -4.06 -3.85
CA THR A 656 -25.72 -4.62 -2.51
C THR A 656 -26.78 -5.72 -2.53
N ALA A 657 -26.46 -6.88 -3.10
CA ALA A 657 -27.11 -8.12 -2.72
C ALA A 657 -26.33 -8.61 -1.49
N ALA A 658 -26.71 -8.08 -0.32
CA ALA A 658 -26.33 -8.67 0.94
C ALA A 658 -26.92 -10.09 0.97
N ILE A 659 -26.12 -11.09 0.61
CA ILE A 659 -26.43 -12.47 1.00
C ILE A 659 -26.16 -12.52 2.50
N VAL A 660 -27.21 -12.31 3.29
CA VAL A 660 -27.22 -12.58 4.72
C VAL A 660 -27.13 -14.10 4.86
N ALA A 661 -25.91 -14.62 4.95
CA ALA A 661 -25.66 -15.93 5.52
C ALA A 661 -25.52 -15.72 7.04
N SER A 662 -26.58 -16.06 7.77
CA SER A 662 -26.55 -16.27 9.22
C SER A 662 -25.69 -17.46 9.58
#